data_AF-A0A7K3LHD0-F1
#
_entry.id   AF-A0A7K3LHD0-F1
#
_cell.length_a   1.000
_cell.length_b   1.000
_cell.length_c   1.000
_cell.angle_alpha   90.00
_cell.angle_beta   90.00
_cell.angle_gamma   90.00
#
_symmetry.space_group_name_H-M   'P 1'
#
loop_
_entity.id
_entity.type
_entity.pdbx_description
1 polymer ?
#
loop_
_entity_poly.entity_id
_entity_poly.type
_entity_poly.pdbx_seq_one_letter_code
_entity_poly.pdbx_strand_id
1 'polypeptide(L)'
;DHGTFIEISPHPILTHTIDENLESVPHCTVATLVRDGDDTVNFHQHLNGAHPVSPRELPHPAEPHPVLPVTPWRHTHHWLETESSFTAAESAPRPGVLLGTHIKIGSTPTVHLWQARLAPESKPYPGSHRNNGVELVPASVLLQTLSDAAIEVNGHPAVTDIRFEHPIIVDKPRTIQVVADAESIVVSSKVVPSDPASDDGGVRWIKHLSARIAPRGESVPDGADAMHKNGHAGTQFDDDAVTSLWLAWGSEGRPFEWSITSGRSTPVELRADIEATASAPGTVTLVDAALHVARLVDGSNPELMVPAAVDSVRFGEPPADGRAGVTVHRREAGEGELVVDIAVTTPEGAACAEIHGLRYTALDTATPAQDPSAIAHAIEWQPWDAAPQTPDQPATLAVVGDGDAAEALRSGLTAAGHCTAGVGEAQAVVYVADARPDETDLDCTSRLVSEVSGLVSRLAERDAHPPALWIITHGVHEAASDAAVRQSCLWGLAGVIRAEQPQLCGGLIDLPENPVAMTECVATLSTVLRTPAKSILVLRDGQFLAPTFTPISGPPQREPMVCQPDGAYLITGGMGALGLLMAEWLADRGARRLVLAGRSALPPRRDWDGKENQDLDADLQRKIAAIRALERRGVTVDVAALDIGSRDGVVDLLARRDAAGAPPIRGIIHAAGVTEGQLLTEVDDDRLRDTMWPKIAGAQVLHELFPPASVDFFFMTAAAGAVFGVPGQGAYASANAYLDGLARARHQRGCHSVSLDWVAWKGLGFGAEAHVVLHELERMGSRPISPAEAFAAWDHVEHYDVAQAVMVPLPSTGEPGGPADSAAPTRDWAQLPADEILSELEIGLRSILARELRMPEAELQLDRPFAELGLNSVMAMAVRRDIEALVGLELSATMLWNHPTTAALAAHLTGKLLPQEDSGADPAATNGELAESADSVLNELFDSVESAPAGWDGI
;
A
#
# COMPACT_ATOMS: atom_id res chain seq x y z
N ASP A 1 32.56 -76.64 9.28
CA ASP A 1 31.14 -76.60 8.86
C ASP A 1 30.36 -77.91 9.08
N HIS A 2 30.62 -78.65 10.16
CA HIS A 2 29.77 -79.77 10.56
C HIS A 2 29.34 -79.52 12.01
N GLY A 3 28.21 -78.80 12.16
CA GLY A 3 27.66 -78.39 13.45
C GLY A 3 26.61 -79.35 14.01
N THR A 4 26.31 -80.46 13.34
CA THR A 4 25.32 -81.44 13.79
C THR A 4 25.90 -82.86 13.77
N PHE A 5 25.85 -83.55 14.90
CA PHE A 5 26.31 -84.93 15.09
C PHE A 5 25.12 -85.82 15.43
N ILE A 6 24.91 -86.87 14.64
CA ILE A 6 23.79 -87.80 14.86
C ILE A 6 24.35 -89.12 15.38
N GLU A 7 24.01 -89.47 16.62
CA GLU A 7 24.35 -90.76 17.21
C GLU A 7 23.30 -91.80 16.79
N ILE A 8 23.66 -92.66 15.84
CA ILE A 8 22.81 -93.76 15.39
C ILE A 8 23.02 -94.96 16.31
N SER A 9 22.18 -95.06 17.33
CA SER A 9 22.22 -96.14 18.33
C SER A 9 20.82 -96.43 18.88
N PRO A 10 20.58 -97.63 19.45
CA PRO A 10 19.32 -97.97 20.11
C PRO A 10 19.10 -97.20 21.43
N HIS A 11 20.15 -96.56 21.95
CA HIS A 11 20.12 -95.66 23.09
C HIS A 11 21.40 -94.81 23.11
N PRO A 12 21.33 -93.48 23.33
CA PRO A 12 22.51 -92.64 23.32
C PRO A 12 23.46 -93.01 24.44
N ILE A 13 24.69 -93.35 24.06
CA ILE A 13 25.79 -93.61 24.99
C ILE A 13 26.99 -92.69 24.73
N LEU A 14 27.06 -92.05 23.56
CA LEU A 14 28.16 -91.15 23.18
C LEU A 14 27.74 -89.68 23.18
N THR A 15 26.44 -89.37 23.08
CA THR A 15 25.89 -88.01 22.96
C THR A 15 26.45 -87.09 24.05
N HIS A 16 26.40 -87.50 25.31
CA HIS A 16 26.94 -86.72 26.43
C HIS A 16 28.44 -86.46 26.31
N THR A 17 29.21 -87.47 25.92
CA THR A 17 30.66 -87.34 25.76
C THR A 17 31.00 -86.44 24.57
N ILE A 18 30.21 -86.49 23.49
CA ILE A 18 30.38 -85.59 22.35
C ILE A 18 30.08 -84.15 22.79
N ASP A 19 29.00 -83.92 23.53
CA ASP A 19 28.63 -82.60 24.04
C ASP A 19 29.73 -82.03 24.95
N GLU A 20 30.24 -82.81 25.90
CA GLU A 20 31.32 -82.39 26.80
C GLU A 20 32.61 -82.03 26.04
N ASN A 21 33.00 -82.84 25.04
CA ASN A 21 34.23 -82.56 24.28
C ASN A 21 34.10 -81.35 23.36
N LEU A 22 32.88 -81.00 22.96
CA LEU A 22 32.61 -79.91 22.03
C LEU A 22 31.96 -78.69 22.71
N GLU A 23 31.91 -78.64 24.04
CA GLU A 23 31.19 -77.62 24.83
C GLU A 23 31.53 -76.18 24.41
N SER A 24 32.79 -75.92 24.03
CA SER A 24 33.25 -74.59 23.61
C SER A 24 32.98 -74.24 22.14
N VAL A 25 32.38 -75.13 21.36
CA VAL A 25 32.10 -74.97 19.92
C VAL A 25 30.60 -75.09 19.68
N PRO A 26 29.95 -74.19 18.91
CA PRO A 26 28.54 -74.35 18.58
C PRO A 26 28.29 -75.66 17.84
N HIS A 27 27.57 -76.57 18.47
CA HIS A 27 27.21 -77.88 17.92
C HIS A 27 25.81 -78.30 18.37
N CYS A 28 25.28 -79.31 17.71
CA CYS A 28 24.03 -79.98 18.04
C CYS A 28 24.28 -81.48 17.96
N THR A 29 24.05 -82.21 19.05
CA THR A 29 24.03 -83.67 19.03
C THR A 29 22.59 -84.16 19.06
N VAL A 30 22.32 -85.22 18.30
CA VAL A 30 20.99 -85.80 18.19
C VAL A 30 21.12 -87.32 18.26
N ALA A 31 20.44 -87.94 19.22
CA ALA A 31 20.34 -89.38 19.32
C ALA A 31 19.22 -89.92 18.44
N THR A 32 19.38 -91.09 17.81
CA THR A 32 18.30 -91.63 16.98
C THR A 32 17.19 -92.32 17.78
N LEU A 33 17.52 -93.02 18.87
CA LEU A 33 16.56 -93.81 19.66
C LEU A 33 16.91 -93.76 21.14
N VAL A 34 15.96 -94.09 22.01
CA VAL A 34 16.17 -94.14 23.47
C VAL A 34 15.63 -95.47 24.00
N ARG A 35 16.44 -96.14 24.83
CA ARG A 35 16.07 -97.37 25.52
C ARG A 35 14.71 -97.26 26.21
N ASP A 36 13.89 -98.29 26.04
CA ASP A 36 12.54 -98.44 26.61
C ASP A 36 11.56 -97.33 26.19
N GLY A 37 11.86 -96.57 25.12
CA GLY A 37 10.97 -95.59 24.51
C GLY A 37 10.33 -96.08 23.20
N ASP A 38 9.34 -95.34 22.69
CA ASP A 38 8.72 -95.66 21.40
C ASP A 38 9.67 -95.26 20.26
N ASP A 39 10.18 -96.26 19.54
CA ASP A 39 11.17 -96.05 18.48
C ASP A 39 10.69 -95.07 17.40
N THR A 40 9.41 -95.09 17.05
CA THR A 40 8.86 -94.25 15.97
C THR A 40 8.73 -92.80 16.43
N VAL A 41 8.17 -92.59 17.62
CA VAL A 41 8.01 -91.25 18.18
C VAL A 41 9.37 -90.62 18.47
N ASN A 42 10.27 -91.37 19.11
CA ASN A 42 11.60 -90.88 19.45
C ASN A 42 12.43 -90.56 18.21
N PHE A 43 12.43 -91.45 17.20
CA PHE A 43 13.17 -91.19 15.98
C PHE A 43 12.64 -89.95 15.25
N HIS A 44 11.33 -89.81 15.07
CA HIS A 44 10.76 -88.64 14.39
C HIS A 44 10.95 -87.34 15.18
N GLN A 45 10.83 -87.38 16.51
CA GLN A 45 11.05 -86.22 17.37
C GLN A 45 12.51 -85.75 17.31
N HIS A 46 13.47 -86.67 17.43
CA HIS A 46 14.89 -86.32 17.37
C HIS A 46 15.33 -85.94 15.96
N LEU A 47 14.81 -86.59 14.91
CA LEU A 47 15.06 -86.22 13.52
C LEU A 47 14.61 -84.77 13.23
N ASN A 48 13.48 -84.33 13.78
CA ASN A 48 13.05 -82.93 13.68
C ASN A 48 14.02 -81.97 14.37
N GLY A 49 14.68 -82.39 15.45
CA GLY A 49 15.72 -81.62 16.15
C GLY A 49 17.00 -81.42 15.34
N ALA A 50 17.25 -82.25 14.32
CA ALA A 50 18.38 -82.09 13.40
C ALA A 50 18.16 -80.99 12.33
N HIS A 51 17.01 -80.29 12.36
CA HIS A 51 16.63 -79.23 11.43
C HIS A 51 16.94 -79.54 9.94
N PRO A 52 16.46 -80.67 9.38
CA PRO A 52 16.75 -81.01 7.99
C PRO A 52 16.21 -79.93 7.03
N VAL A 53 17.11 -79.35 6.23
CA VAL A 53 16.85 -78.17 5.37
C VAL A 53 15.91 -78.49 4.18
N SER A 54 15.57 -79.76 3.95
CA SER A 54 14.55 -80.13 2.97
C SER A 54 13.86 -81.44 3.35
N PRO A 55 12.52 -81.51 3.27
CA PRO A 55 11.85 -82.79 3.31
C PRO A 55 12.31 -83.59 2.07
N ARG A 56 12.77 -84.83 2.28
CA ARG A 56 12.92 -85.78 1.16
C ARG A 56 11.54 -85.94 0.51
N GLU A 57 11.48 -86.06 -0.81
CA GLU A 57 10.26 -86.39 -1.57
C GLU A 57 9.67 -87.72 -1.07
N LEU A 58 8.92 -87.66 0.01
CA LEU A 58 8.14 -88.77 0.53
C LEU A 58 6.80 -88.73 -0.20
N PRO A 59 6.28 -89.87 -0.67
CA PRO A 59 4.98 -89.90 -1.34
C PRO A 59 3.92 -89.31 -0.41
N HIS A 60 3.30 -88.21 -0.83
CA HIS A 60 2.24 -87.57 -0.06
C HIS A 60 1.02 -88.51 0.01
N PRO A 61 0.38 -88.64 1.19
CA PRO A 61 -0.88 -89.38 1.30
C PRO A 61 -1.95 -88.74 0.42
N ALA A 62 -2.81 -89.57 -0.19
CA ALA A 62 -3.89 -89.09 -1.06
C ALA A 62 -4.84 -88.14 -0.32
N GLU A 63 -5.38 -87.14 -1.03
CA GLU A 63 -6.34 -86.16 -0.50
C GLU A 63 -7.58 -86.81 0.16
N PRO A 64 -8.20 -86.14 1.15
CA PRO A 64 -7.89 -84.78 1.63
C PRO A 64 -6.79 -84.76 2.70
N HIS A 65 -5.94 -83.73 2.64
CA HIS A 65 -4.93 -83.51 3.67
C HIS A 65 -5.55 -83.05 4.99
N PRO A 66 -4.92 -83.39 6.15
CA PRO A 66 -5.36 -82.86 7.44
C PRO A 66 -5.31 -81.33 7.43
N VAL A 67 -6.42 -80.68 7.83
CA VAL A 67 -6.45 -79.22 7.99
C VAL A 67 -5.67 -78.86 9.25
N LEU A 68 -4.50 -78.26 9.07
CA LEU A 68 -3.72 -77.72 10.17
C LEU A 68 -4.26 -76.33 10.57
N PRO A 69 -4.20 -75.95 11.85
CA PRO A 69 -4.52 -74.58 12.26
C PRO A 69 -3.59 -73.60 11.54
N VAL A 70 -4.17 -72.49 11.07
CA VAL A 70 -3.40 -71.39 10.45
C VAL A 70 -2.44 -70.77 11.47
N THR A 71 -1.39 -70.12 10.98
CA THR A 71 -0.42 -69.39 11.82
C THR A 71 -1.17 -68.45 12.78
N PRO A 72 -1.02 -68.60 14.11
CA PRO A 72 -1.67 -67.73 15.08
C PRO A 72 -0.96 -66.38 15.09
N TRP A 73 -1.46 -65.44 14.29
CA TRP A 73 -0.94 -64.08 14.25
C TRP A 73 -1.19 -63.36 15.58
N ARG A 74 -0.15 -62.76 16.15
CA ARG A 74 -0.28 -61.89 17.32
C ARG A 74 -0.70 -60.50 16.84
N HIS A 75 -2.00 -60.26 16.76
CA HIS A 75 -2.55 -59.02 16.23
C HIS A 75 -2.26 -57.84 17.17
N THR A 76 -1.58 -56.82 16.67
CA THR A 76 -1.44 -55.49 17.28
C THR A 76 -2.11 -54.47 16.37
N HIS A 77 -2.88 -53.53 16.94
CA HIS A 77 -3.57 -52.51 16.17
C HIS A 77 -2.53 -51.50 15.62
N HIS A 78 -2.30 -51.54 14.30
CA HIS A 78 -1.48 -50.57 13.57
C HIS A 78 -2.37 -49.84 12.56
N TRP A 79 -3.13 -48.86 13.06
CA TRP A 79 -3.99 -47.99 12.27
C TRP A 79 -3.49 -46.54 12.41
N LEU A 80 -3.52 -45.79 11.30
CA LEU A 80 -3.50 -44.33 11.34
C LEU A 80 -4.95 -43.89 11.50
N GLU A 81 -5.37 -43.62 12.73
CA GLU A 81 -6.59 -42.85 12.97
C GLU A 81 -6.30 -41.40 12.60
N THR A 82 -6.45 -41.05 11.33
CA THR A 82 -6.79 -39.66 10.99
C THR A 82 -8.16 -39.41 11.60
N GLU A 83 -8.22 -38.63 12.68
CA GLU A 83 -9.48 -38.03 13.11
C GLU A 83 -10.15 -37.48 11.85
N SER A 84 -11.31 -38.06 11.51
CA SER A 84 -12.12 -37.63 10.39
C SER A 84 -12.20 -36.12 10.42
N SER A 85 -11.95 -35.47 9.28
CA SER A 85 -12.15 -34.04 9.08
C SER A 85 -13.52 -33.64 9.62
N PHE A 86 -13.59 -33.15 10.86
CA PHE A 86 -14.69 -32.33 11.28
C PHE A 86 -14.68 -31.17 10.30
N THR A 87 -15.76 -30.97 9.55
CA THR A 87 -16.02 -29.68 8.93
C THR A 87 -16.29 -28.69 10.08
N ALA A 88 -15.24 -28.31 10.80
CA ALA A 88 -15.26 -27.44 11.97
C ALA A 88 -15.90 -26.06 11.67
N ALA A 89 -16.03 -25.75 10.38
CA ALA A 89 -16.67 -24.56 9.83
C ALA A 89 -18.21 -24.64 9.71
N GLU A 90 -18.91 -25.66 10.20
CA GLU A 90 -20.39 -25.74 10.11
C GLU A 90 -21.15 -25.28 11.35
N SER A 91 -20.53 -25.24 12.53
CA SER A 91 -21.21 -24.85 13.77
C SER A 91 -21.47 -23.35 13.82
N ALA A 92 -22.69 -22.92 14.20
CA ALA A 92 -22.97 -21.52 14.47
C ALA A 92 -22.09 -20.97 15.63
N PRO A 93 -21.79 -19.66 15.66
CA PRO A 93 -21.09 -19.04 16.78
C PRO A 93 -21.86 -19.23 18.10
N ARG A 94 -21.13 -19.28 19.21
CA ARG A 94 -21.75 -19.27 20.55
C ARG A 94 -22.47 -17.93 20.82
N PRO A 95 -23.57 -17.92 21.60
CA PRO A 95 -24.24 -16.67 21.95
C PRO A 95 -23.28 -15.64 22.55
N GLY A 96 -23.33 -14.40 22.07
CA GLY A 96 -22.50 -13.28 22.52
C GLY A 96 -21.08 -13.21 21.93
N VAL A 97 -20.60 -14.24 21.22
CA VAL A 97 -19.23 -14.30 20.68
C VAL A 97 -19.16 -14.91 19.28
N LEU A 98 -18.03 -14.74 18.59
CA LEU A 98 -17.77 -15.38 17.29
C LEU A 98 -17.06 -16.74 17.40
N LEU A 99 -16.86 -17.24 18.61
CA LEU A 99 -16.16 -18.50 18.87
C LEU A 99 -17.10 -19.69 18.64
N GLY A 100 -16.70 -20.60 17.75
CA GLY A 100 -17.38 -21.88 17.49
C GLY A 100 -16.55 -23.07 17.96
N THR A 101 -16.36 -24.06 17.09
CA THR A 101 -15.59 -25.28 17.35
C THR A 101 -14.12 -24.92 17.63
N HIS A 102 -13.58 -25.38 18.76
CA HIS A 102 -12.22 -25.10 19.20
C HIS A 102 -11.27 -26.25 18.88
N ILE A 103 -10.12 -25.92 18.31
CA ILE A 103 -9.03 -26.84 17.96
C ILE A 103 -7.74 -26.30 18.56
N LYS A 104 -7.01 -27.13 19.33
CA LYS A 104 -5.66 -26.82 19.81
C LYS A 104 -4.64 -27.41 18.84
N ILE A 105 -3.85 -26.55 18.19
CA ILE A 105 -2.81 -26.94 17.25
C ILE A 105 -1.50 -27.11 18.02
N GLY A 106 -0.91 -28.30 17.94
CA GLY A 106 0.35 -28.66 18.62
C GLY A 106 1.59 -28.03 17.99
N SER A 107 1.65 -26.70 17.92
CA SER A 107 2.83 -25.91 17.54
C SER A 107 3.60 -25.40 18.77
N THR A 108 4.77 -24.78 18.58
CA THR A 108 5.50 -24.10 19.65
C THR A 108 5.76 -22.64 19.25
N PRO A 109 5.05 -21.65 19.84
CA PRO A 109 4.02 -21.79 20.88
C PRO A 109 2.74 -22.46 20.37
N THR A 110 1.94 -23.01 21.28
CA THR A 110 0.63 -23.61 20.97
C THR A 110 -0.29 -22.57 20.35
N VAL A 111 -0.96 -22.93 19.26
CA VAL A 111 -1.94 -22.06 18.59
C VAL A 111 -3.35 -22.61 18.83
N HIS A 112 -4.26 -21.73 19.19
CA HIS A 112 -5.68 -22.02 19.38
C HIS A 112 -6.44 -21.52 18.16
N LEU A 113 -7.27 -22.38 17.58
CA LEU A 113 -8.09 -22.09 16.42
C LEU A 113 -9.56 -22.30 16.78
N TRP A 114 -10.39 -21.30 16.59
CA TRP A 114 -11.84 -21.44 16.59
C TRP A 114 -12.41 -21.22 15.21
N GLN A 115 -13.36 -22.05 14.81
CA GLN A 115 -14.10 -21.89 13.56
C GLN A 115 -15.60 -21.91 13.80
N ALA A 116 -16.32 -21.01 13.13
CA ALA A 116 -17.78 -20.91 13.21
C ALA A 116 -18.38 -20.50 11.86
N ARG A 117 -19.64 -20.84 11.61
CA ARG A 117 -20.43 -20.37 10.48
C ARG A 117 -21.37 -19.26 10.90
N LEU A 118 -21.02 -18.02 10.59
CA LEU A 118 -21.91 -16.88 10.79
C LEU A 118 -22.86 -16.78 9.60
N ALA A 119 -24.17 -16.86 9.85
CA ALA A 119 -25.19 -16.64 8.82
C ALA A 119 -26.29 -15.69 9.33
N PRO A 120 -27.01 -14.97 8.45
CA PRO A 120 -28.06 -14.02 8.84
C PRO A 120 -29.13 -14.61 9.77
N GLU A 121 -29.43 -15.91 9.62
CA GLU A 121 -30.40 -16.67 10.43
C GLU A 121 -29.85 -17.17 11.78
N SER A 122 -28.53 -17.12 12.01
CA SER A 122 -27.86 -17.69 13.18
C SER A 122 -26.80 -16.73 13.75
N LYS A 123 -27.25 -15.51 14.05
CA LYS A 123 -26.41 -14.47 14.66
C LYS A 123 -26.12 -14.77 16.13
N PRO A 124 -24.93 -14.38 16.66
CA PRO A 124 -24.62 -14.54 18.08
C PRO A 124 -25.36 -13.55 18.99
N TYR A 125 -26.14 -12.63 18.43
CA TYR A 125 -26.93 -11.63 19.15
C TYR A 125 -28.39 -11.69 18.69
N PRO A 126 -29.37 -11.54 19.61
CA PRO A 126 -30.78 -11.76 19.33
C PRO A 126 -31.42 -10.68 18.44
N GLY A 127 -30.97 -9.44 18.53
CA GLY A 127 -31.53 -8.32 17.77
C GLY A 127 -30.81 -8.02 16.46
N SER A 128 -30.80 -6.75 16.06
CA SER A 128 -30.11 -6.27 14.85
C SER A 128 -29.17 -5.13 15.17
N HIS A 129 -28.12 -4.99 14.38
CA HIS A 129 -27.21 -3.85 14.46
C HIS A 129 -26.81 -3.46 13.04
N ARG A 130 -27.33 -2.32 12.58
CA ARG A 130 -27.20 -1.85 11.21
C ARG A 130 -26.64 -0.46 11.16
N ASN A 131 -25.65 -0.25 10.28
CA ASN A 131 -25.11 1.06 9.99
C ASN A 131 -25.41 1.37 8.52
N ASN A 132 -26.11 2.49 8.26
CA ASN A 132 -26.63 2.86 6.94
C ASN A 132 -27.38 1.71 6.23
N GLY A 133 -28.18 0.96 6.99
CA GLY A 133 -28.96 -0.18 6.48
C GLY A 133 -28.21 -1.50 6.31
N VAL A 134 -26.89 -1.53 6.54
CA VAL A 134 -26.07 -2.75 6.42
C VAL A 134 -25.92 -3.43 7.79
N GLU A 135 -26.31 -4.71 7.90
CA GLU A 135 -26.18 -5.50 9.13
C GLU A 135 -24.72 -5.87 9.42
N LEU A 136 -24.21 -5.50 10.60
CA LEU A 136 -22.83 -5.70 11.02
C LEU A 136 -22.77 -6.42 12.37
N VAL A 137 -21.74 -7.23 12.59
CA VAL A 137 -21.44 -7.77 13.93
C VAL A 137 -21.09 -6.61 14.88
N PRO A 138 -21.77 -6.48 16.04
CA PRO A 138 -21.50 -5.42 17.02
C PRO A 138 -20.09 -5.48 17.61
N ALA A 139 -19.52 -4.32 17.95
CA ALA A 139 -18.23 -4.24 18.62
C ALA A 139 -18.24 -4.94 19.99
N SER A 140 -19.37 -4.95 20.70
CA SER A 140 -19.55 -5.68 21.97
C SER A 140 -19.25 -7.18 21.82
N VAL A 141 -19.78 -7.81 20.76
CA VAL A 141 -19.54 -9.21 20.41
C VAL A 141 -18.07 -9.45 20.06
N LEU A 142 -17.45 -8.53 19.32
CA LEU A 142 -16.03 -8.61 18.95
C LEU A 142 -15.12 -8.53 20.18
N LEU A 143 -15.35 -7.58 21.08
CA LEU A 143 -14.57 -7.44 22.30
C LEU A 143 -14.74 -8.66 23.22
N GLN A 144 -15.98 -9.17 23.38
CA GLN A 144 -16.24 -10.41 24.14
C GLN A 144 -15.52 -11.61 23.52
N THR A 145 -15.51 -11.71 22.18
CA THR A 145 -14.77 -12.77 21.46
C THR A 145 -13.28 -12.75 21.79
N LEU A 146 -12.65 -11.57 21.82
CA LEU A 146 -11.23 -11.44 22.16
C LEU A 146 -10.95 -11.85 23.61
N SER A 147 -11.78 -11.38 24.55
CA SER A 147 -11.61 -11.70 25.97
C SER A 147 -11.76 -13.20 26.25
N ASP A 148 -12.80 -13.84 25.70
CA ASP A 148 -13.02 -15.28 25.85
C ASP A 148 -11.89 -16.11 25.23
N ALA A 149 -11.36 -15.70 24.08
CA ALA A 149 -10.21 -16.34 23.46
C ALA A 149 -8.95 -16.20 24.31
N ALA A 150 -8.71 -15.02 24.90
CA ALA A 150 -7.58 -14.78 25.82
C ALA A 150 -7.65 -15.67 27.06
N ILE A 151 -8.84 -15.79 27.68
CA ILE A 151 -9.06 -16.69 28.84
C ILE A 151 -8.68 -18.13 28.50
N GLU A 152 -9.07 -18.63 27.33
CA GLU A 152 -8.77 -20.02 26.96
C GLU A 152 -7.28 -20.25 26.65
N VAL A 153 -6.55 -19.21 26.23
CA VAL A 153 -5.11 -19.29 25.95
C VAL A 153 -4.27 -19.21 27.23
N ASN A 154 -4.48 -18.19 28.08
CA ASN A 154 -3.59 -17.91 29.21
C ASN A 154 -4.31 -17.77 30.57
N GLY A 155 -5.63 -17.91 30.60
CA GLY A 155 -6.46 -17.79 31.80
C GLY A 155 -6.75 -16.35 32.25
N HIS A 156 -6.47 -15.34 31.43
CA HIS A 156 -6.70 -13.93 31.76
C HIS A 156 -7.59 -13.23 30.70
N PRO A 157 -8.63 -12.49 31.11
CA PRO A 157 -9.59 -11.85 30.18
C PRO A 157 -9.10 -10.55 29.54
N ALA A 158 -7.85 -10.15 29.78
CA ALA A 158 -7.39 -8.81 29.40
C ALA A 158 -6.67 -8.84 28.06
N VAL A 159 -7.06 -7.91 27.20
CA VAL A 159 -6.50 -7.74 25.85
C VAL A 159 -6.14 -6.28 25.63
N THR A 160 -5.07 -6.04 24.89
CA THR A 160 -4.52 -4.71 24.59
C THR A 160 -4.32 -4.53 23.09
N ASP A 161 -4.03 -3.31 22.65
CA ASP A 161 -3.69 -2.97 21.26
C ASP A 161 -4.73 -3.49 20.24
N ILE A 162 -6.02 -3.30 20.55
CA ILE A 162 -7.11 -3.80 19.72
C ILE A 162 -7.27 -2.87 18.51
N ARG A 163 -7.27 -3.45 17.30
CA ARG A 163 -7.44 -2.72 16.04
C ARG A 163 -8.56 -3.34 15.21
N PHE A 164 -9.56 -2.53 14.88
CA PHE A 164 -10.62 -2.89 13.94
C PHE A 164 -10.18 -2.50 12.54
N GLU A 165 -10.08 -3.48 11.64
CA GLU A 165 -9.60 -3.29 10.26
C GLU A 165 -10.75 -3.28 9.26
N HIS A 166 -11.66 -4.24 9.36
CA HIS A 166 -12.82 -4.36 8.47
C HIS A 166 -14.05 -4.80 9.25
N PRO A 167 -15.24 -4.22 9.01
CA PRO A 167 -16.47 -4.70 9.63
C PRO A 167 -16.84 -6.09 9.11
N ILE A 168 -17.51 -6.90 9.96
CA ILE A 168 -18.05 -8.20 9.55
C ILE A 168 -19.50 -7.98 9.12
N ILE A 169 -19.73 -7.95 7.82
CA ILE A 169 -21.07 -7.79 7.23
C ILE A 169 -21.82 -9.14 7.28
N VAL A 170 -23.07 -9.11 7.76
CA VAL A 170 -23.92 -10.30 7.92
C VAL A 170 -24.98 -10.36 6.81
N ASP A 171 -24.52 -10.28 5.55
CA ASP A 171 -25.35 -10.34 4.35
C ASP A 171 -25.40 -11.74 3.72
N LYS A 172 -24.29 -12.47 3.81
CA LYS A 172 -24.10 -13.82 3.30
C LYS A 172 -23.49 -14.71 4.39
N PRO A 173 -23.69 -16.04 4.32
CA PRO A 173 -22.98 -16.96 5.20
C PRO A 173 -21.46 -16.82 5.07
N ARG A 174 -20.76 -16.75 6.20
CA ARG A 174 -19.31 -16.62 6.30
C ARG A 174 -18.75 -17.67 7.25
N THR A 175 -17.59 -18.22 6.92
CA THR A 175 -16.77 -18.93 7.89
C THR A 175 -15.97 -17.90 8.67
N ILE A 176 -16.18 -17.83 9.97
CA ILE A 176 -15.35 -17.05 10.90
C ILE A 176 -14.23 -17.94 11.41
N GLN A 177 -13.04 -17.36 11.51
CA GLN A 177 -11.86 -17.96 12.08
C GLN A 177 -11.28 -17.03 13.13
N VAL A 178 -11.13 -17.52 14.35
CA VAL A 178 -10.37 -16.84 15.40
C VAL A 178 -9.10 -17.63 15.64
N VAL A 179 -7.94 -17.02 15.47
CA VAL A 179 -6.63 -17.63 15.75
C VAL A 179 -5.99 -16.88 16.90
N ALA A 180 -5.57 -17.61 17.92
CA ALA A 180 -4.83 -17.05 19.04
C ALA A 180 -3.56 -17.85 19.33
N ASP A 181 -2.47 -17.16 19.61
CA ASP A 181 -1.26 -17.72 20.21
C ASP A 181 -1.07 -17.14 21.61
N ALA A 182 0.11 -17.35 22.22
CA ALA A 182 0.38 -16.86 23.58
C ALA A 182 0.33 -15.33 23.74
N GLU A 183 0.43 -14.56 22.66
CA GLU A 183 0.55 -13.10 22.69
C GLU A 183 -0.52 -12.35 21.90
N SER A 184 -1.22 -13.00 20.97
CA SER A 184 -2.04 -12.30 19.99
C SER A 184 -3.29 -13.08 19.61
N ILE A 185 -4.31 -12.34 19.19
CA ILE A 185 -5.58 -12.86 18.69
C ILE A 185 -5.90 -12.15 17.38
N VAL A 186 -6.30 -12.92 16.38
CA VAL A 186 -6.75 -12.42 15.07
C VAL A 186 -8.09 -13.03 14.73
N VAL A 187 -9.04 -12.18 14.31
CA VAL A 187 -10.35 -12.61 13.79
C VAL A 187 -10.40 -12.35 12.30
N SER A 188 -10.66 -13.40 11.53
CA SER A 188 -10.78 -13.36 10.07
C SER A 188 -12.09 -14.01 9.62
N SER A 189 -12.58 -13.66 8.44
CA SER A 189 -13.70 -14.36 7.82
C SER A 189 -13.50 -14.62 6.34
N LYS A 190 -14.24 -15.59 5.82
CA LYS A 190 -14.30 -15.93 4.41
C LYS A 190 -15.76 -16.15 4.02
N VAL A 191 -16.21 -15.60 2.89
CA VAL A 191 -17.57 -15.84 2.38
C VAL A 191 -17.71 -17.30 1.96
N VAL A 192 -18.84 -17.93 2.29
CA VAL A 192 -19.15 -19.28 1.82
C VAL A 192 -19.84 -19.15 0.44
N PRO A 193 -19.28 -19.72 -0.65
CA PRO A 193 -19.91 -19.68 -1.97
C PRO A 193 -21.31 -20.31 -1.93
N SER A 194 -22.24 -19.75 -2.70
CA SER A 194 -23.59 -20.28 -2.86
C SER A 194 -23.63 -21.58 -3.68
N ASP A 195 -22.64 -21.81 -4.55
CA ASP A 195 -22.47 -23.05 -5.32
C ASP A 195 -21.06 -23.62 -5.09
N PRO A 196 -20.90 -24.83 -4.50
CA PRO A 196 -19.59 -25.44 -4.30
C PRO A 196 -18.91 -25.89 -5.60
N ALA A 197 -19.63 -25.91 -6.73
CA ALA A 197 -19.07 -26.24 -8.06
C ALA A 197 -18.70 -25.01 -8.90
N SER A 198 -19.10 -23.80 -8.50
CA SER A 198 -18.57 -22.58 -9.10
C SER A 198 -17.18 -22.32 -8.51
N ASP A 199 -16.16 -22.48 -9.34
CA ASP A 199 -14.80 -22.00 -9.07
C ASP A 199 -14.78 -20.47 -9.20
N ASP A 200 -15.56 -19.81 -8.35
CA ASP A 200 -15.56 -18.36 -8.20
C ASP A 200 -14.20 -18.04 -7.54
N GLY A 201 -13.29 -17.52 -8.36
CA GLY A 201 -11.86 -17.42 -8.08
C GLY A 201 -11.54 -17.08 -6.63
N GLY A 202 -10.83 -17.99 -5.97
CA GLY A 202 -10.05 -17.73 -4.76
C GLY A 202 -10.73 -16.89 -3.67
N VAL A 203 -11.85 -17.35 -3.11
CA VAL A 203 -12.49 -16.61 -2.00
C VAL A 203 -11.48 -16.41 -0.84
N ARG A 204 -11.06 -15.15 -0.66
CA ARG A 204 -9.97 -14.73 0.23
C ARG A 204 -10.44 -14.56 1.68
N TRP A 205 -9.55 -14.87 2.62
CA TRP A 205 -9.75 -14.53 4.03
C TRP A 205 -9.56 -13.03 4.25
N ILE A 206 -10.56 -12.38 4.84
CA ILE A 206 -10.51 -10.98 5.25
C ILE A 206 -10.17 -10.94 6.74
N LYS A 207 -9.15 -10.18 7.13
CA LYS A 207 -8.83 -9.90 8.52
C LYS A 207 -9.71 -8.73 9.01
N HIS A 208 -10.41 -8.94 10.12
CA HIS A 208 -11.38 -7.97 10.64
C HIS A 208 -10.87 -7.25 11.89
N LEU A 209 -10.14 -7.98 12.74
CA LEU A 209 -9.76 -7.52 14.06
C LEU A 209 -8.45 -8.20 14.46
N SER A 210 -7.57 -7.45 15.14
CA SER A 210 -6.45 -8.03 15.88
C SER A 210 -6.29 -7.40 17.25
N ALA A 211 -5.70 -8.15 18.18
CA ALA A 211 -5.40 -7.71 19.54
C ALA A 211 -4.18 -8.44 20.09
N ARG A 212 -3.58 -7.90 21.15
CA ARG A 212 -2.59 -8.58 21.98
C ARG A 212 -3.23 -9.10 23.26
N ILE A 213 -2.73 -10.22 23.75
CA ILE A 213 -3.13 -10.80 25.03
C ILE A 213 -2.23 -10.18 26.11
N ALA A 214 -2.85 -9.60 27.15
CA ALA A 214 -2.10 -8.99 28.24
C ALA A 214 -1.34 -10.06 29.05
N PRO A 215 -0.07 -9.82 29.43
CA PRO A 215 0.69 -10.69 30.32
C PRO A 215 0.03 -10.84 31.70
N ARG A 216 0.15 -12.04 32.28
CA ARG A 216 -0.40 -12.33 33.61
C ARG A 216 0.34 -11.51 34.68
N GLY A 217 -0.36 -10.58 35.34
CA GLY A 217 0.17 -9.77 36.46
C GLY A 217 0.54 -8.34 36.10
N GLU A 218 0.37 -7.91 34.85
CA GLU A 218 0.44 -6.50 34.47
C GLU A 218 -0.89 -5.83 34.83
N SER A 219 -0.86 -4.91 35.80
CA SER A 219 -2.03 -4.11 36.15
C SER A 219 -2.25 -3.05 35.06
N VAL A 220 -3.43 -3.07 34.45
CA VAL A 220 -3.95 -1.89 33.73
C VAL A 220 -3.95 -0.72 34.73
N PRO A 221 -3.54 0.50 34.34
CA PRO A 221 -3.49 1.63 35.28
C PRO A 221 -4.83 1.80 36.00
N ASP A 222 -4.81 1.81 37.33
CA ASP A 222 -5.98 2.14 38.16
C ASP A 222 -6.41 3.59 37.90
N GLY A 223 -7.25 3.80 36.89
CA GLY A 223 -7.92 5.08 36.62
C GLY A 223 -9.12 5.34 37.53
N ALA A 224 -9.50 4.35 38.35
CA ALA A 224 -10.74 4.37 39.12
C ALA A 224 -10.80 5.47 40.21
N ASP A 225 -9.66 5.94 40.72
CA ASP A 225 -9.63 6.86 41.86
C ASP A 225 -10.02 8.32 41.52
N ALA A 226 -10.13 8.69 40.24
CA ALA A 226 -10.56 10.04 39.84
C ALA A 226 -12.06 10.15 39.51
N MET A 227 -12.78 9.03 39.40
CA MET A 227 -14.09 8.99 38.72
C MET A 227 -15.30 9.13 39.67
N HIS A 228 -15.08 9.29 40.97
CA HIS A 228 -16.13 9.50 41.97
C HIS A 228 -16.17 10.95 42.47
N LYS A 229 -16.58 11.90 41.61
CA LYS A 229 -17.08 13.20 42.08
C LYS A 229 -18.53 13.38 41.66
N ASN A 230 -19.40 13.67 42.63
CA ASN A 230 -20.84 13.87 42.47
C ASN A 230 -21.13 15.19 41.75
N GLY A 231 -21.04 15.19 40.41
CA GLY A 231 -21.57 16.27 39.57
C GLY A 231 -23.07 16.04 39.31
N HIS A 232 -23.93 16.88 39.88
CA HIS A 232 -25.38 16.88 39.58
C HIS A 232 -25.70 17.69 38.30
N ALA A 233 -24.68 18.11 37.53
CA ALA A 233 -24.82 18.99 36.37
C ALA A 233 -24.57 18.20 35.08
N GLY A 234 -25.47 18.33 34.10
CA GLY A 234 -25.39 17.66 32.80
C GLY A 234 -26.77 17.57 32.14
N THR A 235 -26.79 17.40 30.82
CA THR A 235 -28.03 17.21 30.06
C THR A 235 -28.57 15.82 30.35
N GLN A 236 -29.81 15.73 30.81
CA GLN A 236 -30.48 14.44 30.99
C GLN A 236 -30.86 13.84 29.64
N PHE A 237 -30.69 12.53 29.52
CA PHE A 237 -31.19 11.75 28.39
C PHE A 237 -31.88 10.49 28.90
N ASP A 238 -32.84 10.01 28.12
CA ASP A 238 -33.56 8.76 28.33
C ASP A 238 -33.38 7.83 27.12
N ASP A 239 -33.96 6.64 27.20
CA ASP A 239 -33.84 5.59 26.20
C ASP A 239 -34.35 6.03 24.79
N ASP A 240 -35.39 6.87 24.74
CA ASP A 240 -35.96 7.40 23.50
C ASP A 240 -35.04 8.43 22.84
N ALA A 241 -34.41 9.31 23.64
CA ALA A 241 -33.43 10.27 23.15
C ALA A 241 -32.19 9.58 22.55
N VAL A 242 -31.72 8.50 23.19
CA VAL A 242 -30.59 7.69 22.70
C VAL A 242 -30.93 7.05 21.36
N THR A 243 -32.10 6.42 21.25
CA THR A 243 -32.57 5.80 20.00
C THR A 243 -32.70 6.81 18.87
N SER A 244 -33.21 8.00 19.16
CA SER A 244 -33.38 9.07 18.18
C SER A 244 -32.04 9.59 17.63
N LEU A 245 -31.02 9.71 18.49
CA LEU A 245 -29.68 10.14 18.09
C LEU A 245 -28.98 9.11 17.21
N TRP A 246 -29.13 7.81 17.50
CA TRP A 246 -28.55 6.77 16.65
C TRP A 246 -29.16 6.76 15.26
N LEU A 247 -30.50 6.89 15.17
CA LEU A 247 -31.18 7.02 13.89
C LEU A 247 -30.65 8.23 13.10
N ALA A 248 -30.43 9.37 13.78
CA ALA A 248 -29.84 10.55 13.16
C ALA A 248 -28.39 10.34 12.69
N TRP A 249 -27.62 9.51 13.39
CA TRP A 249 -26.26 9.10 12.99
C TRP A 249 -26.23 7.97 11.96
N GLY A 250 -27.38 7.42 11.53
CA GLY A 250 -27.43 6.30 10.60
C GLY A 250 -27.13 4.94 11.21
N SER A 251 -27.26 4.78 12.54
CA SER A 251 -27.20 3.48 13.22
C SER A 251 -28.60 3.03 13.68
N GLU A 252 -28.95 1.78 13.41
CA GLU A 252 -30.28 1.21 13.61
C GLU A 252 -30.22 -0.15 14.29
N GLY A 253 -31.24 -0.42 15.13
CA GLY A 253 -31.41 -1.68 15.82
C GLY A 253 -30.73 -1.73 17.19
N ARG A 254 -31.09 -2.76 17.96
CA ARG A 254 -30.47 -3.08 19.25
C ARG A 254 -30.06 -4.54 19.23
N PRO A 255 -28.77 -4.88 19.25
CA PRO A 255 -28.34 -6.27 19.22
C PRO A 255 -28.70 -7.03 20.50
N PHE A 256 -28.72 -6.36 21.67
CA PHE A 256 -29.16 -6.93 22.95
C PHE A 256 -30.25 -6.08 23.61
N GLU A 257 -31.04 -6.70 24.49
CA GLU A 257 -32.17 -6.05 25.16
C GLU A 257 -31.79 -5.48 26.54
N TRP A 258 -31.69 -4.16 26.60
CA TRP A 258 -31.36 -3.37 27.79
C TRP A 258 -32.08 -2.01 27.71
N SER A 259 -32.27 -1.36 28.86
CA SER A 259 -32.89 -0.05 28.97
C SER A 259 -32.11 0.91 29.88
N ILE A 260 -32.27 2.20 29.63
CA ILE A 260 -31.67 3.26 30.46
C ILE A 260 -32.70 3.73 31.49
N THR A 261 -32.36 3.58 32.77
CA THR A 261 -33.21 4.04 33.88
C THR A 261 -32.91 5.48 34.26
N SER A 262 -31.66 5.92 34.08
CA SER A 262 -31.20 7.28 34.36
C SER A 262 -29.97 7.58 33.53
N GLY A 263 -29.84 8.79 32.96
CA GLY A 263 -28.72 9.19 32.11
C GLY A 263 -28.41 10.68 32.19
N ARG A 264 -27.13 11.04 32.27
CA ARG A 264 -26.63 12.42 32.21
C ARG A 264 -25.35 12.51 31.41
N SER A 265 -25.27 13.51 30.53
CA SER A 265 -24.09 13.76 29.68
C SER A 265 -23.60 15.20 29.84
N THR A 266 -22.28 15.36 29.80
CA THR A 266 -21.54 16.61 29.61
C THR A 266 -20.55 16.40 28.46
N PRO A 267 -19.90 17.46 27.93
CA PRO A 267 -18.90 17.29 26.86
C PRO A 267 -17.68 16.45 27.24
N VAL A 268 -17.45 16.17 28.53
CA VAL A 268 -16.27 15.47 29.06
C VAL A 268 -16.63 14.16 29.75
N GLU A 269 -17.77 14.09 30.42
CA GLU A 269 -18.19 12.92 31.21
C GLU A 269 -19.65 12.57 30.93
N LEU A 270 -19.96 11.28 30.87
CA LEU A 270 -21.31 10.72 30.82
C LEU A 270 -21.49 9.65 31.88
N ARG A 271 -22.69 9.60 32.48
CA ARG A 271 -23.12 8.53 33.37
C ARG A 271 -24.51 8.02 33.00
N ALA A 272 -24.69 6.71 33.01
CA ALA A 272 -25.97 6.06 32.75
C ALA A 272 -26.18 4.85 33.66
N ASP A 273 -27.39 4.67 34.18
CA ASP A 273 -27.81 3.48 34.90
C ASP A 273 -28.62 2.58 33.95
N ILE A 274 -28.13 1.36 33.74
CA ILE A 274 -28.64 0.43 32.73
C ILE A 274 -29.22 -0.81 33.41
N GLU A 275 -30.34 -1.29 32.89
CA GLU A 275 -30.99 -2.54 33.29
C GLU A 275 -31.06 -3.50 32.10
N ALA A 276 -30.34 -4.61 32.17
CA ALA A 276 -30.42 -5.71 31.20
C ALA A 276 -31.55 -6.67 31.57
N THR A 277 -32.30 -7.16 30.58
CA THR A 277 -33.40 -8.10 30.82
C THR A 277 -32.92 -9.54 31.07
N ALA A 278 -33.68 -10.29 31.87
CA ALA A 278 -33.30 -11.61 32.41
C ALA A 278 -33.11 -12.74 31.38
N SER A 279 -33.40 -12.51 30.10
CA SER A 279 -33.20 -13.50 29.03
C SER A 279 -31.73 -13.65 28.61
N ALA A 280 -30.85 -12.70 28.94
CA ALA A 280 -29.39 -12.77 28.74
C ALA A 280 -28.57 -11.74 29.56
N PRO A 281 -28.51 -11.83 30.90
CA PRO A 281 -27.59 -11.00 31.70
C PRO A 281 -26.15 -11.52 31.56
N GLY A 282 -25.52 -11.20 30.43
CA GLY A 282 -24.10 -11.45 30.18
C GLY A 282 -23.33 -10.14 30.06
N THR A 283 -22.02 -10.16 30.36
CA THR A 283 -21.14 -8.99 30.24
C THR A 283 -21.24 -8.33 28.86
N VAL A 284 -21.41 -9.12 27.80
CA VAL A 284 -21.62 -8.61 26.42
C VAL A 284 -22.81 -7.66 26.30
N THR A 285 -23.93 -7.90 27.00
CA THR A 285 -25.13 -7.05 26.98
C THR A 285 -24.86 -5.70 27.63
N LEU A 286 -24.13 -5.69 28.74
CA LEU A 286 -23.77 -4.46 29.46
C LEU A 286 -22.71 -3.66 28.70
N VAL A 287 -21.74 -4.33 28.10
CA VAL A 287 -20.73 -3.71 27.24
C VAL A 287 -21.38 -3.13 25.99
N ASP A 288 -22.34 -3.84 25.40
CA ASP A 288 -23.14 -3.33 24.30
C ASP A 288 -23.81 -2.02 24.68
N ALA A 289 -24.54 -2.00 25.79
CA ALA A 289 -25.18 -0.81 26.29
C ALA A 289 -24.19 0.34 26.56
N ALA A 290 -23.03 0.02 27.11
CA ALA A 290 -21.99 1.00 27.41
C ALA A 290 -21.38 1.65 26.14
N LEU A 291 -21.08 0.86 25.10
CA LEU A 291 -20.59 1.34 23.82
C LEU A 291 -21.62 2.23 23.10
N HIS A 292 -22.90 1.87 23.24
CA HIS A 292 -24.04 2.56 22.67
C HIS A 292 -24.29 3.93 23.32
N VAL A 293 -24.15 4.05 24.66
CA VAL A 293 -24.28 5.35 25.35
C VAL A 293 -23.01 6.21 25.26
N ALA A 294 -21.83 5.62 25.09
CA ALA A 294 -20.57 6.36 25.07
C ALA A 294 -20.49 7.46 24.00
N ARG A 295 -21.14 7.25 22.84
CA ARG A 295 -21.18 8.24 21.75
C ARG A 295 -21.88 9.54 22.15
N LEU A 296 -22.78 9.52 23.13
CA LEU A 296 -23.56 10.67 23.59
C LEU A 296 -22.72 11.74 24.30
N VAL A 297 -21.46 11.44 24.68
CA VAL A 297 -20.53 12.45 25.22
C VAL A 297 -20.17 13.52 24.17
N ASP A 298 -20.33 13.19 22.89
CA ASP A 298 -20.10 14.06 21.74
C ASP A 298 -21.34 14.11 20.84
N GLY A 299 -22.50 14.28 21.47
CA GLY A 299 -23.81 14.19 20.81
C GLY A 299 -24.10 15.23 19.72
N SER A 300 -23.26 16.27 19.60
CA SER A 300 -23.40 17.33 18.60
C SER A 300 -22.82 16.98 17.24
N ASN A 301 -21.92 16.00 17.16
CA ASN A 301 -21.34 15.58 15.89
C ASN A 301 -22.34 14.68 15.13
N PRO A 302 -22.79 15.07 13.93
CA PRO A 302 -23.80 14.33 13.17
C PRO A 302 -23.24 13.12 12.42
N GLU A 303 -21.92 12.92 12.37
CA GLU A 303 -21.29 11.84 11.62
C GLU A 303 -21.54 10.47 12.25
N LEU A 304 -21.73 9.48 11.39
CA LEU A 304 -21.74 8.07 11.76
C LEU A 304 -20.33 7.66 12.18
N MET A 305 -20.09 7.45 13.48
CA MET A 305 -18.78 7.05 13.99
C MET A 305 -18.76 5.57 14.35
N VAL A 306 -17.67 4.87 14.05
CA VAL A 306 -17.47 3.45 14.42
C VAL A 306 -16.19 3.27 15.24
N PRO A 307 -16.12 2.24 16.12
CA PRO A 307 -14.89 1.87 16.81
C PRO A 307 -13.77 1.50 15.81
N ALA A 308 -12.62 2.16 15.93
CA ALA A 308 -11.43 1.92 15.11
C ALA A 308 -10.29 1.25 15.89
N ALA A 309 -10.11 1.61 17.16
CA ALA A 309 -9.09 1.01 18.02
C ALA A 309 -9.48 1.09 19.51
N VAL A 310 -8.88 0.23 20.34
CA VAL A 310 -8.98 0.29 21.80
C VAL A 310 -7.62 -0.03 22.40
N ASP A 311 -7.16 0.78 23.35
CA ASP A 311 -5.87 0.57 24.02
C ASP A 311 -5.90 -0.70 24.87
N SER A 312 -6.93 -0.86 25.70
CA SER A 312 -7.13 -2.08 26.50
C SER A 312 -8.58 -2.36 26.87
N VAL A 313 -8.91 -3.64 27.03
CA VAL A 313 -10.20 -4.12 27.52
C VAL A 313 -10.00 -5.18 28.58
N ARG A 314 -10.82 -5.11 29.63
CA ARG A 314 -10.92 -6.12 30.67
C ARG A 314 -12.37 -6.37 31.04
N PHE A 315 -12.75 -7.64 31.14
CA PHE A 315 -14.07 -8.06 31.57
C PHE A 315 -14.01 -8.80 32.90
N GLY A 316 -15.01 -8.52 33.74
CA GLY A 316 -15.29 -9.17 35.02
C GLY A 316 -16.64 -9.89 34.99
N GLU A 317 -17.09 -10.33 36.15
CA GLU A 317 -18.38 -11.00 36.31
C GLU A 317 -19.53 -9.98 36.22
N PRO A 318 -20.60 -10.26 35.45
CA PRO A 318 -21.76 -9.39 35.39
C PRO A 318 -22.61 -9.53 36.67
N PRO A 319 -23.37 -8.48 37.06
CA PRO A 319 -24.27 -8.53 38.20
C PRO A 319 -25.44 -9.47 37.94
N ALA A 320 -25.82 -10.25 38.95
CA ALA A 320 -26.86 -11.27 38.84
C ALA A 320 -28.27 -10.69 38.55
N ASP A 321 -28.52 -9.45 38.94
CA ASP A 321 -29.78 -8.74 38.70
C ASP A 321 -29.79 -7.93 37.39
N GLY A 322 -28.69 -7.95 36.63
CA GLY A 322 -28.56 -7.26 35.34
C GLY A 322 -28.45 -5.74 35.43
N ARG A 323 -28.31 -5.16 36.63
CA ARG A 323 -28.23 -3.71 36.84
C ARG A 323 -26.79 -3.23 36.92
N ALA A 324 -26.42 -2.25 36.11
CA ALA A 324 -25.07 -1.69 36.13
C ALA A 324 -25.06 -0.18 35.87
N GLY A 325 -24.12 0.51 36.51
CA GLY A 325 -23.77 1.88 36.18
C GLY A 325 -22.69 1.91 35.11
N VAL A 326 -22.85 2.77 34.11
CA VAL A 326 -21.86 3.06 33.08
C VAL A 326 -21.33 4.47 33.29
N THR A 327 -20.02 4.61 33.34
CA THR A 327 -19.33 5.90 33.33
C THR A 327 -18.44 5.98 32.12
N VAL A 328 -18.49 7.11 31.41
CA VAL A 328 -17.70 7.38 30.21
C VAL A 328 -16.96 8.69 30.39
N HIS A 329 -15.66 8.70 30.10
CA HIS A 329 -14.82 9.89 30.18
C HIS A 329 -14.15 10.15 28.83
N ARG A 330 -14.34 11.34 28.26
CA ARG A 330 -13.71 11.77 27.01
C ARG A 330 -12.25 12.17 27.25
N ARG A 331 -11.34 11.68 26.42
CA ARG A 331 -9.93 12.11 26.38
C ARG A 331 -9.74 13.25 25.38
N GLU A 332 -8.69 14.03 25.57
CA GLU A 332 -8.22 14.96 24.53
C GLU A 332 -7.73 14.14 23.31
N ALA A 333 -8.20 14.52 22.11
CA ALA A 333 -7.90 13.84 20.84
C ALA A 333 -7.81 14.89 19.71
N GLY A 334 -7.27 14.47 18.56
CA GLY A 334 -7.17 15.32 17.37
C GLY A 334 -8.54 15.67 16.76
N GLU A 335 -8.54 16.64 15.84
CA GLU A 335 -9.75 17.09 15.14
C GLU A 335 -10.40 15.93 14.36
N GLY A 336 -11.70 15.67 14.56
CA GLY A 336 -12.44 14.57 13.91
C GLY A 336 -12.38 13.21 14.61
N GLU A 337 -11.66 13.06 15.73
CA GLU A 337 -11.63 11.82 16.52
C GLU A 337 -12.37 11.95 17.86
N LEU A 338 -13.03 10.86 18.29
CA LEU A 338 -13.57 10.74 19.65
C LEU A 338 -12.87 9.59 20.37
N VAL A 339 -12.14 9.91 21.44
CA VAL A 339 -11.48 8.92 22.29
C VAL A 339 -12.11 8.93 23.68
N VAL A 340 -12.51 7.76 24.18
CA VAL A 340 -13.19 7.63 25.48
C VAL A 340 -12.67 6.47 26.31
N ASP A 341 -12.77 6.61 27.63
CA ASP A 341 -12.67 5.54 28.60
C ASP A 341 -14.07 5.18 29.10
N ILE A 342 -14.35 3.88 29.26
CA ILE A 342 -15.64 3.36 29.70
C ILE A 342 -15.41 2.41 30.88
N ALA A 343 -16.14 2.63 31.97
CA ALA A 343 -16.23 1.70 33.08
C ALA A 343 -17.69 1.30 33.30
N VAL A 344 -17.92 0.00 33.43
CA VAL A 344 -19.21 -0.59 33.79
C VAL A 344 -19.08 -1.20 35.17
N THR A 345 -19.87 -0.73 36.14
CA THR A 345 -19.77 -1.13 37.54
C THR A 345 -21.10 -1.64 38.09
N THR A 346 -21.06 -2.63 38.98
CA THR A 346 -22.25 -3.05 39.74
C THR A 346 -22.70 -1.97 40.73
N PRO A 347 -23.94 -2.05 41.27
CA PRO A 347 -24.39 -1.15 42.33
C PRO A 347 -23.50 -1.17 43.58
N GLU A 348 -22.79 -2.27 43.84
CA GLU A 348 -21.82 -2.44 44.92
C GLU A 348 -20.43 -1.87 44.60
N GLY A 349 -20.22 -1.37 43.37
CA GLY A 349 -18.98 -0.76 42.91
C GLY A 349 -17.95 -1.72 42.33
N ALA A 350 -18.30 -2.98 42.06
CA ALA A 350 -17.40 -3.92 41.40
C ALA A 350 -17.35 -3.66 39.87
N ALA A 351 -16.16 -3.71 39.25
CA ALA A 351 -16.01 -3.49 37.81
C ALA A 351 -16.39 -4.74 37.00
N CYS A 352 -17.40 -4.60 36.13
CA CYS A 352 -17.87 -5.61 35.19
C CYS A 352 -17.13 -5.53 33.85
N ALA A 353 -16.80 -4.31 33.41
CA ALA A 353 -16.05 -4.08 32.19
C ALA A 353 -15.28 -2.76 32.28
N GLU A 354 -14.04 -2.76 31.82
CA GLU A 354 -13.17 -1.60 31.71
C GLU A 354 -12.64 -1.55 30.28
N ILE A 355 -12.87 -0.43 29.59
CA ILE A 355 -12.43 -0.19 28.22
C ILE A 355 -11.67 1.13 28.24
N HIS A 356 -10.39 1.09 27.90
CA HIS A 356 -9.55 2.28 27.90
C HIS A 356 -9.15 2.68 26.48
N GLY A 357 -9.21 3.98 26.19
CA GLY A 357 -8.79 4.56 24.93
C GLY A 357 -9.57 4.04 23.72
N LEU A 358 -10.88 3.82 23.88
CA LEU A 358 -11.75 3.48 22.76
C LEU A 358 -11.83 4.67 21.81
N ARG A 359 -11.27 4.50 20.61
CA ARG A 359 -11.28 5.50 19.54
C ARG A 359 -12.40 5.22 18.56
N TYR A 360 -13.26 6.20 18.38
CA TYR A 360 -14.25 6.27 17.33
C TYR A 360 -13.74 7.17 16.21
N THR A 361 -13.94 6.73 14.97
CA THR A 361 -13.62 7.49 13.76
C THR A 361 -14.86 7.61 12.90
N ALA A 362 -14.96 8.71 12.14
CA ALA A 362 -16.03 8.87 11.16
C ALA A 362 -15.97 7.74 10.15
N LEU A 363 -17.09 7.03 10.01
CA LEU A 363 -17.31 6.14 8.89
C LEU A 363 -17.62 7.06 7.71
N ASP A 364 -16.56 7.49 6.99
CA ASP A 364 -16.68 7.88 5.59
C ASP A 364 -17.56 6.81 4.97
N THR A 365 -18.76 7.16 4.51
CA THR A 365 -19.76 6.21 4.00
C THR A 365 -19.02 5.17 3.20
N ALA A 366 -18.86 3.98 3.79
CA ALA A 366 -18.12 2.90 3.20
C ALA A 366 -18.92 2.51 1.98
N THR A 367 -18.57 3.15 0.87
CA THR A 367 -18.96 2.67 -0.44
C THR A 367 -18.38 1.26 -0.45
N PRO A 368 -19.19 0.20 -0.66
CA PRO A 368 -18.69 -1.18 -0.68
C PRO A 368 -17.39 -1.17 -1.46
N ALA A 369 -16.30 -1.67 -0.86
CA ALA A 369 -14.92 -1.59 -1.35
C ALA A 369 -14.93 -1.31 -2.84
N GLN A 370 -14.71 -0.04 -3.21
CA GLN A 370 -15.00 0.43 -4.56
C GLN A 370 -14.41 -0.56 -5.55
N ASP A 371 -15.20 -0.93 -6.55
CA ASP A 371 -14.82 -1.84 -7.62
C ASP A 371 -13.33 -1.63 -7.97
N PRO A 372 -12.45 -2.62 -7.72
CA PRO A 372 -11.01 -2.47 -7.96
C PRO A 372 -10.69 -2.01 -9.39
N SER A 373 -11.56 -2.31 -10.35
CA SER A 373 -11.44 -1.84 -11.74
C SER A 373 -11.61 -0.33 -11.91
N ALA A 374 -12.26 0.36 -10.96
CA ALA A 374 -12.38 1.81 -10.95
C ALA A 374 -11.11 2.55 -10.48
N ILE A 375 -10.10 1.81 -9.99
CA ILE A 375 -8.79 2.36 -9.57
C ILE A 375 -7.70 1.94 -10.57
N ALA A 376 -7.75 0.71 -11.08
CA ALA A 376 -6.73 0.17 -11.97
C ALA A 376 -7.05 0.42 -13.45
N HIS A 377 -6.25 1.28 -14.10
CA HIS A 377 -6.45 1.66 -15.50
C HIS A 377 -5.24 1.29 -16.38
N ALA A 378 -5.51 0.91 -17.62
CA ALA A 378 -4.50 0.77 -18.67
C ALA A 378 -4.42 2.07 -19.48
N ILE A 379 -3.28 2.27 -20.16
CA ILE A 379 -3.11 3.35 -21.14
C ILE A 379 -3.41 2.78 -22.52
N GLU A 380 -4.54 3.20 -23.10
CA GLU A 380 -4.91 2.91 -24.48
C GLU A 380 -4.56 4.08 -25.40
N TRP A 381 -4.11 3.78 -26.61
CA TRP A 381 -3.67 4.78 -27.58
C TRP A 381 -4.68 4.90 -28.71
N GLN A 382 -5.31 6.06 -28.82
CA GLN A 382 -6.39 6.33 -29.78
C GLN A 382 -5.94 7.36 -30.84
N PRO A 383 -6.46 7.29 -32.08
CA PRO A 383 -6.17 8.28 -33.11
C PRO A 383 -6.39 9.72 -32.63
N TRP A 384 -5.41 10.58 -32.88
CA TRP A 384 -5.48 11.99 -32.51
C TRP A 384 -6.08 12.81 -33.67
N ASP A 385 -7.36 13.19 -33.51
CA ASP A 385 -8.18 13.85 -34.55
C ASP A 385 -8.28 15.38 -34.39
N ALA A 386 -7.25 16.05 -33.88
CA ALA A 386 -7.23 17.50 -33.88
C ALA A 386 -6.94 18.01 -35.31
N ALA A 387 -7.87 18.77 -35.89
CA ALA A 387 -7.65 19.40 -37.19
C ALA A 387 -6.51 20.42 -37.06
N PRO A 388 -5.36 20.23 -37.73
CA PRO A 388 -4.26 21.18 -37.66
C PRO A 388 -4.73 22.52 -38.21
N GLN A 389 -4.63 23.57 -37.39
CA GLN A 389 -4.86 24.92 -37.90
C GLN A 389 -3.79 25.21 -38.94
N THR A 390 -4.17 25.73 -40.11
CA THR A 390 -3.23 26.10 -41.16
C THR A 390 -2.94 27.60 -41.02
N PRO A 391 -1.80 28.03 -40.45
CA PRO A 391 -1.41 29.43 -40.51
C PRO A 391 -0.90 29.74 -41.92
N ASP A 392 -1.13 30.96 -42.40
CA ASP A 392 -0.76 31.42 -43.76
C ASP A 392 0.76 31.63 -43.97
N GLN A 393 1.61 31.45 -42.93
CA GLN A 393 3.06 31.70 -43.02
C GLN A 393 3.94 30.60 -42.35
N PRO A 394 5.16 30.36 -42.86
CA PRO A 394 6.11 29.41 -42.28
C PRO A 394 6.66 29.92 -40.93
N ALA A 395 6.64 29.05 -39.91
CA ALA A 395 7.13 29.37 -38.57
C ALA A 395 8.67 29.31 -38.50
N THR A 396 9.26 30.11 -37.60
CA THR A 396 10.68 29.99 -37.25
C THR A 396 10.89 28.87 -36.23
N LEU A 397 11.85 27.97 -36.48
CA LEU A 397 12.07 26.78 -35.67
C LEU A 397 13.54 26.60 -35.30
N ALA A 398 13.79 26.18 -34.06
CA ALA A 398 15.11 25.78 -33.56
C ALA A 398 15.11 24.28 -33.21
N VAL A 399 16.02 23.49 -33.80
CA VAL A 399 16.23 22.09 -33.43
C VAL A 399 17.44 21.99 -32.50
N VAL A 400 17.20 21.61 -31.25
CA VAL A 400 18.20 21.43 -30.19
C VAL A 400 18.54 19.95 -30.07
N GLY A 401 19.83 19.63 -30.18
CA GLY A 401 20.35 18.26 -30.17
C GLY A 401 21.54 18.13 -31.13
N ASP A 402 22.52 17.32 -30.73
CA ASP A 402 23.81 17.18 -31.41
C ASP A 402 23.99 15.82 -32.13
N GLY A 403 22.98 14.94 -32.06
CA GLY A 403 23.01 13.61 -32.67
C GLY A 403 22.49 13.56 -34.12
N ASP A 404 22.73 12.44 -34.79
CA ASP A 404 22.33 12.20 -36.19
C ASP A 404 20.81 12.38 -36.41
N ALA A 405 19.99 12.01 -35.42
CA ALA A 405 18.54 12.19 -35.46
C ALA A 405 18.15 13.68 -35.46
N ALA A 406 18.84 14.52 -34.69
CA ALA A 406 18.61 15.97 -34.66
C ALA A 406 19.00 16.62 -35.98
N GLU A 407 20.12 16.20 -36.59
CA GLU A 407 20.57 16.71 -37.89
C GLU A 407 19.63 16.27 -39.04
N ALA A 408 19.17 15.02 -39.02
CA ALA A 408 18.20 14.51 -39.98
C ALA A 408 16.86 15.26 -39.87
N LEU A 409 16.37 15.51 -38.65
CA LEU A 409 15.13 16.26 -38.42
C LEU A 409 15.28 17.72 -38.83
N ARG A 410 16.42 18.36 -38.52
CA ARG A 410 16.76 19.73 -38.95
C ARG A 410 16.75 19.85 -40.46
N SER A 411 17.48 18.99 -41.16
CA SER A 411 17.52 18.94 -42.62
C SER A 411 16.13 18.69 -43.24
N GLY A 412 15.36 17.77 -42.68
CA GLY A 412 14.01 17.44 -43.12
C GLY A 412 13.02 18.60 -42.96
N LEU A 413 12.99 19.24 -41.79
CA LEU A 413 12.07 20.35 -41.50
C LEU A 413 12.40 21.59 -42.36
N THR A 414 13.68 21.86 -42.62
CA THR A 414 14.10 22.90 -43.57
C THR A 414 13.62 22.57 -45.00
N ALA A 415 13.74 21.32 -45.44
CA ALA A 415 13.20 20.88 -46.74
C ALA A 415 11.67 20.99 -46.82
N ALA A 416 10.97 20.86 -45.69
CA ALA A 416 9.53 21.06 -45.57
C ALA A 416 9.09 22.54 -45.48
N GLY A 417 10.02 23.49 -45.57
CA GLY A 417 9.75 24.93 -45.65
C GLY A 417 9.78 25.69 -44.32
N HIS A 418 10.28 25.10 -43.23
CA HIS A 418 10.51 25.82 -41.97
C HIS A 418 11.79 26.66 -42.02
N CYS A 419 11.77 27.84 -41.39
CA CYS A 419 12.94 28.72 -41.31
C CYS A 419 13.73 28.43 -40.03
N THR A 420 14.99 28.02 -40.17
CA THR A 420 15.86 27.77 -39.01
C THR A 420 16.22 29.08 -38.31
N ALA A 421 16.00 29.15 -36.99
CA ALA A 421 16.35 30.30 -36.15
C ALA A 421 17.10 29.84 -34.89
N GLY A 422 17.72 30.78 -34.17
CA GLY A 422 18.27 30.52 -32.83
C GLY A 422 17.16 30.29 -31.80
N VAL A 423 17.47 29.60 -30.70
CA VAL A 423 16.49 29.29 -29.62
C VAL A 423 15.80 30.56 -29.08
N GLY A 424 16.51 31.69 -29.02
CA GLY A 424 15.98 32.97 -28.57
C GLY A 424 15.01 33.68 -29.54
N GLU A 425 14.97 33.27 -30.81
CA GLU A 425 14.17 33.92 -31.87
C GLU A 425 13.12 32.99 -32.49
N ALA A 426 13.24 31.68 -32.26
CA ALA A 426 12.31 30.69 -32.79
C ALA A 426 10.91 30.81 -32.17
N GLN A 427 9.88 30.52 -32.97
CA GLN A 427 8.48 30.37 -32.56
C GLN A 427 8.19 28.95 -32.04
N ALA A 428 8.94 27.95 -32.52
CA ALA A 428 8.92 26.59 -32.02
C ALA A 428 10.35 26.10 -31.73
N VAL A 429 10.53 25.45 -30.59
CA VAL A 429 11.81 24.83 -30.21
C VAL A 429 11.59 23.33 -30.12
N VAL A 430 12.36 22.56 -30.88
CA VAL A 430 12.28 21.09 -30.92
C VAL A 430 13.52 20.53 -30.26
N TYR A 431 13.37 19.98 -29.07
CA TYR A 431 14.41 19.22 -28.39
C TYR A 431 14.36 17.76 -28.82
N VAL A 432 15.46 17.24 -29.34
CA VAL A 432 15.58 15.85 -29.79
C VAL A 432 16.41 15.07 -28.79
N ALA A 433 15.76 14.13 -28.09
CA ALA A 433 16.42 13.33 -27.07
C ALA A 433 17.43 12.36 -27.70
N ASP A 434 18.62 12.30 -27.12
CA ASP A 434 19.70 11.43 -27.57
C ASP A 434 20.39 10.75 -26.38
N ALA A 435 20.66 9.45 -26.52
CA ALA A 435 21.29 8.63 -25.50
C ALA A 435 22.71 8.28 -25.93
N ARG A 436 23.71 8.64 -25.12
CA ARG A 436 25.11 8.37 -25.45
C ARG A 436 25.49 6.93 -25.05
N PRO A 437 26.32 6.23 -25.84
CA PRO A 437 26.60 4.80 -25.64
C PRO A 437 27.39 4.47 -24.36
N ASP A 438 28.12 5.43 -23.77
CA ASP A 438 28.99 5.21 -22.60
C ASP A 438 28.44 5.83 -21.28
N GLU A 439 27.19 6.30 -21.28
CA GLU A 439 26.55 6.88 -20.08
C GLU A 439 25.78 5.81 -19.28
N THR A 440 25.80 5.90 -17.94
CA THR A 440 24.88 5.13 -17.09
C THR A 440 23.45 5.62 -17.31
N ASP A 441 22.44 4.81 -16.94
CA ASP A 441 21.05 5.23 -17.11
C ASP A 441 20.75 6.49 -16.29
N LEU A 442 21.30 6.62 -15.09
CA LEU A 442 21.19 7.82 -14.27
C LEU A 442 21.87 9.03 -14.92
N ASP A 443 23.09 8.89 -15.42
CA ASP A 443 23.80 10.02 -16.06
C ASP A 443 23.07 10.51 -17.30
N CYS A 444 22.59 9.59 -18.14
CA CYS A 444 21.82 9.93 -19.32
C CYS A 444 20.50 10.61 -18.95
N THR A 445 19.74 10.05 -18.01
CA THR A 445 18.43 10.59 -17.62
C THR A 445 18.56 11.94 -16.91
N SER A 446 19.51 12.11 -15.99
CA SER A 446 19.80 13.40 -15.34
C SER A 446 20.16 14.45 -16.38
N ARG A 447 21.06 14.13 -17.32
CA ARG A 447 21.44 15.05 -18.41
C ARG A 447 20.23 15.47 -19.24
N LEU A 448 19.41 14.53 -19.71
CA LEU A 448 18.22 14.83 -20.52
C LEU A 448 17.25 15.76 -19.77
N VAL A 449 17.01 15.50 -18.49
CA VAL A 449 16.11 16.32 -17.67
C VAL A 449 16.70 17.71 -17.40
N SER A 450 18.00 17.82 -17.11
CA SER A 450 18.68 19.12 -16.93
C SER A 450 18.72 19.95 -18.22
N GLU A 451 18.98 19.32 -19.38
CA GLU A 451 18.99 20.00 -20.69
C GLU A 451 17.60 20.59 -21.02
N VAL A 452 16.53 19.82 -20.81
CA VAL A 452 15.15 20.28 -21.05
C VAL A 452 14.73 21.33 -20.04
N SER A 453 15.03 21.14 -18.75
CA SER A 453 14.74 22.14 -17.72
C SER A 453 15.46 23.47 -17.99
N GLY A 454 16.74 23.42 -18.39
CA GLY A 454 17.50 24.61 -18.80
C GLY A 454 16.98 25.26 -20.09
N LEU A 455 16.30 24.52 -20.98
CA LEU A 455 15.53 25.12 -22.07
C LEU A 455 14.28 25.81 -21.54
N VAL A 456 13.52 25.16 -20.66
CA VAL A 456 12.33 25.74 -20.03
C VAL A 456 12.67 27.05 -19.33
N SER A 457 13.73 27.11 -18.51
CA SER A 457 14.17 28.34 -17.84
C SER A 457 14.45 29.47 -18.83
N ARG A 458 15.28 29.20 -19.85
CA ARG A 458 15.65 30.19 -20.88
C ARG A 458 14.46 30.68 -21.70
N LEU A 459 13.48 29.81 -21.97
CA LEU A 459 12.30 30.15 -22.75
C LEU A 459 11.25 30.88 -21.91
N ALA A 460 11.18 30.62 -20.60
CA ALA A 460 10.28 31.29 -19.68
C ALA A 460 10.63 32.78 -19.45
N GLU A 461 11.89 33.18 -19.65
CA GLU A 461 12.36 34.57 -19.57
C GLU A 461 11.93 35.44 -20.78
N ARG A 462 11.29 34.86 -21.81
CA ARG A 462 10.87 35.59 -23.01
C ARG A 462 9.49 36.26 -22.79
N ASP A 463 9.48 37.59 -22.61
CA ASP A 463 8.25 38.37 -22.42
C ASP A 463 7.34 38.49 -23.66
N ALA A 464 7.91 38.38 -24.87
CA ALA A 464 7.17 38.54 -26.13
C ALA A 464 6.99 37.20 -26.86
N HIS A 465 5.74 36.71 -26.91
CA HIS A 465 5.30 35.48 -27.60
C HIS A 465 6.09 34.21 -27.19
N PRO A 466 5.68 33.52 -26.10
CA PRO A 466 6.37 32.32 -25.64
C PRO A 466 6.38 31.23 -26.74
N PRO A 467 7.54 30.62 -27.05
CA PRO A 467 7.62 29.61 -28.10
C PRO A 467 7.07 28.26 -27.63
N ALA A 468 6.58 27.46 -28.57
CA ALA A 468 6.17 26.09 -28.31
C ALA A 468 7.40 25.16 -28.22
N LEU A 469 7.67 24.61 -27.04
CA LEU A 469 8.67 23.58 -26.80
C LEU A 469 8.08 22.19 -27.11
N TRP A 470 8.72 21.49 -28.04
CA TRP A 470 8.42 20.12 -28.43
C TRP A 470 9.56 19.20 -28.04
N ILE A 471 9.24 18.07 -27.44
CA ILE A 471 10.21 17.03 -27.07
C ILE A 471 10.03 15.84 -28.01
N ILE A 472 11.11 15.38 -28.63
CA ILE A 472 11.11 14.21 -29.51
C ILE A 472 11.84 13.07 -28.81
N THR A 473 11.14 11.94 -28.66
CA THR A 473 11.73 10.66 -28.21
C THR A 473 11.64 9.59 -29.29
N HIS A 474 12.38 8.50 -29.12
CA HIS A 474 12.50 7.43 -30.11
C HIS A 474 12.26 6.05 -29.49
N GLY A 475 11.27 5.34 -30.01
CA GLY A 475 10.94 3.97 -29.64
C GLY A 475 10.51 3.81 -28.19
N VAL A 476 10.18 4.91 -27.48
CA VAL A 476 9.83 4.86 -26.06
C VAL A 476 8.51 4.15 -25.86
N HIS A 477 7.53 4.32 -26.76
CA HIS A 477 6.24 3.65 -26.68
C HIS A 477 6.38 2.13 -26.55
N GLU A 478 7.24 1.52 -27.36
CA GLU A 478 7.57 0.09 -27.30
C GLU A 478 8.73 -0.23 -26.37
N ALA A 479 9.41 0.73 -25.76
CA ALA A 479 10.68 0.47 -25.06
C ALA A 479 11.66 -0.35 -25.93
N ALA A 480 11.81 0.06 -27.21
CA ALA A 480 12.45 -0.73 -28.27
C ALA A 480 13.95 -1.02 -28.03
N SER A 481 14.62 -0.19 -27.22
CA SER A 481 16.02 -0.33 -26.83
C SER A 481 16.32 0.27 -25.46
N ASP A 482 17.51 0.03 -24.93
CA ASP A 482 17.96 0.62 -23.66
C ASP A 482 17.99 2.17 -23.75
N ALA A 483 18.27 2.73 -24.94
CA ALA A 483 18.16 4.16 -25.21
C ALA A 483 16.71 4.66 -25.07
N ALA A 484 15.73 3.90 -25.57
CA ALA A 484 14.32 4.21 -25.41
C ALA A 484 13.86 4.16 -23.94
N VAL A 485 14.37 3.19 -23.15
CA VAL A 485 14.11 3.14 -21.70
C VAL A 485 14.64 4.40 -21.01
N ARG A 486 15.86 4.85 -21.33
CA ARG A 486 16.42 6.10 -20.79
C ARG A 486 15.59 7.32 -21.16
N GLN A 487 15.13 7.41 -22.41
CA GLN A 487 14.33 8.54 -22.90
C GLN A 487 12.93 8.62 -22.26
N SER A 488 12.42 7.53 -21.68
CA SER A 488 11.12 7.52 -21.01
C SER A 488 11.02 8.51 -19.84
N CYS A 489 12.14 8.93 -19.24
CA CYS A 489 12.14 9.97 -18.21
C CYS A 489 11.48 11.27 -18.69
N LEU A 490 11.59 11.59 -19.99
CA LEU A 490 11.03 12.80 -20.57
C LEU A 490 9.49 12.76 -20.70
N TRP A 491 8.88 11.57 -20.66
CA TRP A 491 7.41 11.44 -20.65
C TRP A 491 6.83 11.99 -19.34
N GLY A 492 7.48 11.67 -18.21
CA GLY A 492 7.12 12.24 -16.91
C GLY A 492 7.37 13.74 -16.86
N LEU A 493 8.51 14.20 -17.38
CA LEU A 493 8.85 15.62 -17.44
C LEU A 493 7.86 16.44 -18.28
N ALA A 494 7.39 15.89 -19.41
CA ALA A 494 6.43 16.57 -20.30
C ALA A 494 5.11 16.89 -19.58
N GLY A 495 4.63 16.00 -18.71
CA GLY A 495 3.47 16.26 -17.85
C GLY A 495 3.70 17.44 -16.91
N VAL A 496 4.88 17.52 -16.29
CA VAL A 496 5.25 18.62 -15.38
C VAL A 496 5.41 19.94 -16.13
N ILE A 497 6.03 19.94 -17.31
CA ILE A 497 6.13 21.14 -18.17
C ILE A 497 4.73 21.68 -18.51
N ARG A 498 3.79 20.79 -18.86
CA ARG A 498 2.39 21.17 -19.12
C ARG A 498 1.74 21.84 -17.90
N ALA A 499 2.04 21.39 -16.69
CA ALA A 499 1.45 21.89 -15.45
C ALA A 499 2.12 23.18 -14.92
N GLU A 500 3.43 23.34 -15.13
CA GLU A 500 4.20 24.51 -14.66
C GLU A 500 4.25 25.65 -15.69
N GLN A 501 4.40 25.32 -16.97
CA GLN A 501 4.62 26.24 -18.09
C GLN A 501 3.67 25.91 -19.26
N PRO A 502 2.34 25.98 -19.07
CA PRO A 502 1.35 25.62 -20.10
C PRO A 502 1.50 26.43 -21.40
N GLN A 503 2.03 27.64 -21.32
CA GLN A 503 2.31 28.52 -22.46
C GLN A 503 3.53 28.09 -23.30
N LEU A 504 4.46 27.32 -22.72
CA LEU A 504 5.62 26.77 -23.43
C LEU A 504 5.34 25.36 -23.96
N CYS A 505 4.29 24.68 -23.50
CA CYS A 505 4.03 23.28 -23.81
C CYS A 505 3.52 23.10 -25.25
N GLY A 506 4.43 22.73 -26.17
CA GLY A 506 4.08 22.23 -27.51
C GLY A 506 3.53 20.81 -27.44
N GLY A 507 4.26 19.92 -26.75
CA GLY A 507 3.91 18.51 -26.56
C GLY A 507 5.14 17.60 -26.66
N LEU A 508 4.95 16.30 -26.42
CA LEU A 508 5.97 15.29 -26.64
C LEU A 508 5.54 14.38 -27.80
N ILE A 509 6.47 14.05 -28.69
CA ILE A 509 6.22 13.14 -29.81
C ILE A 509 7.24 12.00 -29.75
N ASP A 510 6.74 10.77 -29.67
CA ASP A 510 7.55 9.57 -29.77
C ASP A 510 7.53 9.00 -31.19
N LEU A 511 8.71 8.90 -31.79
CA LEU A 511 8.94 8.41 -33.14
C LEU A 511 9.37 6.95 -33.13
N PRO A 512 9.14 6.19 -34.21
CA PRO A 512 9.71 4.84 -34.31
C PRO A 512 11.24 4.90 -34.34
N GLU A 513 11.90 3.88 -33.78
CA GLU A 513 13.36 3.81 -33.68
C GLU A 513 14.07 3.71 -35.07
N ASN A 514 13.37 3.25 -36.10
CA ASN A 514 13.95 3.00 -37.42
C ASN A 514 14.32 4.31 -38.17
N PRO A 515 15.60 4.53 -38.55
CA PRO A 515 16.06 5.73 -39.27
C PRO A 515 15.40 5.96 -40.64
N VAL A 516 14.97 4.90 -41.33
CA VAL A 516 14.30 5.01 -42.64
C VAL A 516 12.89 5.62 -42.48
N ALA A 517 12.20 5.24 -41.40
CA ALA A 517 10.89 5.82 -41.06
C ALA A 517 11.02 7.30 -40.65
N MET A 518 12.16 7.72 -40.10
CA MET A 518 12.41 9.10 -39.66
C MET A 518 12.21 10.13 -40.78
N THR A 519 12.73 9.85 -41.98
CA THR A 519 12.64 10.76 -43.12
C THR A 519 11.19 10.87 -43.63
N GLU A 520 10.43 9.77 -43.54
CA GLU A 520 9.01 9.71 -43.91
C GLU A 520 8.13 10.44 -42.88
N CYS A 521 8.55 10.50 -41.61
CA CYS A 521 7.82 11.17 -40.53
C CYS A 521 7.86 12.71 -40.61
N VAL A 522 8.86 13.30 -41.28
CA VAL A 522 9.08 14.76 -41.33
C VAL A 522 7.87 15.53 -41.85
N ALA A 523 7.21 15.04 -42.90
CA ALA A 523 6.03 15.71 -43.47
C ALA A 523 4.86 15.73 -42.47
N THR A 524 4.65 14.63 -41.77
CA THR A 524 3.61 14.47 -40.75
C THR A 524 3.91 15.31 -39.51
N LEU A 525 5.17 15.30 -39.05
CA LEU A 525 5.68 16.15 -37.96
C LEU A 525 5.50 17.65 -38.24
N SER A 526 5.84 18.09 -39.45
CA SER A 526 5.72 19.48 -39.89
C SER A 526 4.30 20.05 -39.73
N THR A 527 3.28 19.18 -39.83
CA THR A 527 1.87 19.55 -39.64
C THR A 527 1.55 19.77 -38.17
N VAL A 528 2.04 18.92 -37.28
CA VAL A 528 1.73 18.98 -35.83
C VAL A 528 2.51 20.05 -35.10
N LEU A 529 3.77 20.30 -35.48
CA LEU A 529 4.61 21.33 -34.85
C LEU A 529 4.03 22.75 -34.94
N ARG A 530 3.01 22.97 -35.80
CA ARG A 530 2.30 24.24 -35.98
C ARG A 530 1.15 24.46 -34.99
N THR A 531 0.70 23.42 -34.30
CA THR A 531 -0.41 23.49 -33.34
C THR A 531 -0.01 22.76 -32.06
N PRO A 532 0.20 23.46 -30.94
CA PRO A 532 0.51 22.82 -29.65
C PRO A 532 -0.51 21.73 -29.33
N ALA A 533 -0.04 20.49 -29.24
CA ALA A 533 -0.88 19.34 -28.87
C ALA A 533 -1.10 19.28 -27.35
N LYS A 534 -0.20 19.89 -26.56
CA LYS A 534 -0.20 19.87 -25.09
C LYS A 534 -0.41 18.45 -24.50
N SER A 535 0.07 17.43 -25.22
CA SER A 535 -0.09 16.02 -24.89
C SER A 535 1.15 15.21 -25.31
N ILE A 536 1.19 13.94 -24.91
CA ILE A 536 2.12 12.95 -25.41
C ILE A 536 1.48 12.29 -26.63
N LEU A 537 2.18 12.31 -27.77
CA LEU A 537 1.74 11.69 -29.00
C LEU A 537 2.73 10.60 -29.41
N VAL A 538 2.24 9.50 -29.94
CA VAL A 538 3.09 8.47 -30.58
C VAL A 538 2.76 8.43 -32.07
N LEU A 539 3.77 8.47 -32.93
CA LEU A 539 3.58 8.38 -34.39
C LEU A 539 3.81 6.95 -34.86
N ARG A 540 2.75 6.23 -35.22
CA ARG A 540 2.82 4.85 -35.72
C ARG A 540 1.99 4.69 -36.97
N ASP A 541 2.51 3.95 -37.95
CA ASP A 541 1.86 3.73 -39.25
C ASP A 541 1.38 5.02 -39.95
N GLY A 542 2.13 6.11 -39.76
CA GLY A 542 1.81 7.43 -40.32
C GLY A 542 0.69 8.21 -39.61
N GLN A 543 0.20 7.73 -38.47
CA GLN A 543 -0.85 8.36 -37.66
C GLN A 543 -0.36 8.72 -36.26
N PHE A 544 -0.80 9.86 -35.74
CA PHE A 544 -0.58 10.22 -34.34
C PHE A 544 -1.65 9.57 -33.47
N LEU A 545 -1.21 8.95 -32.37
CA LEU A 545 -2.08 8.43 -31.33
C LEU A 545 -1.83 9.18 -30.03
N ALA A 546 -2.88 9.43 -29.26
CA ALA A 546 -2.84 10.06 -27.95
C ALA A 546 -3.28 9.06 -26.86
N PRO A 547 -2.77 9.20 -25.62
CA PRO A 547 -3.12 8.30 -24.52
C PRO A 547 -4.52 8.59 -23.98
N THR A 548 -5.23 7.53 -23.62
CA THR A 548 -6.51 7.50 -22.94
C THR A 548 -6.45 6.47 -21.82
N PHE A 549 -7.19 6.68 -20.72
CA PHE A 549 -7.21 5.74 -19.60
C PHE A 549 -8.49 4.92 -19.64
N THR A 550 -8.36 3.59 -19.64
CA THR A 550 -9.48 2.66 -19.63
C THR A 550 -9.38 1.71 -18.43
N PRO A 551 -10.49 1.41 -17.73
CA PRO A 551 -10.48 0.41 -16.66
C PRO A 551 -9.93 -0.93 -17.15
N ILE A 552 -8.96 -1.50 -16.42
CA ILE A 552 -8.45 -2.84 -16.72
C ILE A 552 -9.59 -3.82 -16.47
N SER A 553 -10.01 -4.50 -17.53
CA SER A 553 -11.15 -5.41 -17.52
C SER A 553 -11.01 -6.48 -18.59
N GLY A 554 -11.77 -7.56 -18.46
CA GLY A 554 -11.73 -8.69 -19.39
C GLY A 554 -11.57 -10.02 -18.65
N PRO A 555 -11.46 -11.13 -19.39
CA PRO A 555 -11.18 -12.42 -18.78
C PRO A 555 -9.77 -12.41 -18.16
N PRO A 556 -9.57 -13.00 -16.97
CA PRO A 556 -8.24 -13.09 -16.36
C PRO A 556 -7.29 -13.86 -17.29
N GLN A 557 -6.09 -13.33 -17.45
CA GLN A 557 -5.03 -13.89 -18.29
C GLN A 557 -3.95 -14.60 -17.46
N ARG A 558 -3.87 -14.29 -16.16
CA ARG A 558 -2.91 -14.84 -15.20
C ARG A 558 -3.64 -15.40 -13.99
N GLU A 559 -3.06 -16.46 -13.42
CA GLU A 559 -3.48 -16.95 -12.10
C GLU A 559 -2.90 -16.05 -11.00
N PRO A 560 -3.60 -15.88 -9.87
CA PRO A 560 -3.09 -15.13 -8.73
C PRO A 560 -1.76 -15.69 -8.21
N MET A 561 -0.86 -14.78 -7.89
CA MET A 561 0.50 -15.03 -7.48
C MET A 561 0.50 -15.59 -6.07
N VAL A 562 1.06 -16.79 -5.96
CA VAL A 562 1.34 -17.42 -4.68
C VAL A 562 2.84 -17.42 -4.46
N CYS A 563 3.25 -16.85 -3.33
CA CYS A 563 4.65 -16.89 -2.92
C CYS A 563 5.01 -18.32 -2.50
N GLN A 564 6.01 -18.88 -3.17
CA GLN A 564 6.63 -20.14 -2.78
C GLN A 564 7.37 -20.02 -1.44
N PRO A 565 7.17 -20.98 -0.52
CA PRO A 565 7.79 -20.95 0.81
C PRO A 565 9.30 -21.23 0.78
N ASP A 566 9.81 -21.82 -0.31
CA ASP A 566 11.24 -22.08 -0.51
C ASP A 566 12.00 -20.88 -1.10
N GLY A 567 11.31 -19.84 -1.60
CA GLY A 567 11.89 -18.60 -2.10
C GLY A 567 12.08 -17.51 -1.04
N ALA A 568 12.90 -16.51 -1.37
CA ALA A 568 12.96 -15.23 -0.66
C ALA A 568 12.43 -14.09 -1.54
N TYR A 569 11.89 -13.03 -0.92
CA TYR A 569 11.32 -11.88 -1.64
C TYR A 569 11.97 -10.59 -1.18
N LEU A 570 12.51 -9.82 -2.12
CA LEU A 570 13.22 -8.58 -1.86
C LEU A 570 12.26 -7.40 -1.97
N ILE A 571 12.21 -6.57 -0.93
CA ILE A 571 11.47 -5.30 -0.92
C ILE A 571 12.48 -4.18 -0.67
N THR A 572 12.75 -3.37 -1.70
CA THR A 572 13.60 -2.18 -1.55
C THR A 572 12.74 -1.01 -1.09
N GLY A 573 13.27 -0.13 -0.24
CA GLY A 573 12.39 0.76 0.52
C GLY A 573 11.52 -0.02 1.51
N GLY A 574 11.89 -1.27 1.83
CA GLY A 574 11.10 -2.20 2.64
C GLY A 574 10.93 -1.77 4.10
N MET A 575 11.74 -0.81 4.56
CA MET A 575 11.61 -0.19 5.88
C MET A 575 10.76 1.08 5.88
N GLY A 576 10.29 1.55 4.72
CA GLY A 576 9.33 2.65 4.62
C GLY A 576 7.91 2.20 5.00
N ALA A 577 7.03 3.17 5.24
CA ALA A 577 5.63 2.89 5.62
C ALA A 577 4.92 1.96 4.61
N LEU A 578 5.07 2.22 3.30
CA LEU A 578 4.50 1.37 2.25
C LEU A 578 5.22 0.02 2.14
N GLY A 579 6.55 0.00 2.27
CA GLY A 579 7.34 -1.22 2.18
C GLY A 579 6.97 -2.27 3.25
N LEU A 580 6.67 -1.83 4.47
CA LEU A 580 6.20 -2.71 5.55
C LEU A 580 4.80 -3.27 5.27
N LEU A 581 3.89 -2.48 4.72
CA LEU A 581 2.57 -2.96 4.29
C LEU A 581 2.69 -3.97 3.14
N MET A 582 3.58 -3.73 2.18
CA MET A 582 3.87 -4.66 1.09
C MET A 582 4.49 -5.97 1.61
N ALA A 583 5.30 -5.91 2.67
CA ALA A 583 5.83 -7.08 3.36
C ALA A 583 4.72 -7.93 3.99
N GLU A 584 3.74 -7.29 4.65
CA GLU A 584 2.56 -7.96 5.19
C GLU A 584 1.70 -8.59 4.08
N TRP A 585 1.51 -7.87 2.98
CA TRP A 585 0.76 -8.35 1.81
C TRP A 585 1.42 -9.56 1.13
N LEU A 586 2.76 -9.60 1.03
CA LEU A 586 3.48 -10.79 0.56
C LEU A 586 3.39 -11.95 1.56
N ALA A 587 3.43 -11.67 2.86
CA ALA A 587 3.27 -12.70 3.89
C ALA A 587 1.89 -13.38 3.83
N ASP A 588 0.83 -12.61 3.55
CA ASP A 588 -0.53 -13.11 3.28
C ASP A 588 -0.58 -14.06 2.07
N ARG A 589 0.32 -13.86 1.10
CA ARG A 589 0.45 -14.67 -0.12
C ARG A 589 1.35 -15.89 0.01
N GLY A 590 1.80 -16.20 1.22
CA GLY A 590 2.64 -17.36 1.48
C GLY A 590 4.14 -17.07 1.56
N ALA A 591 4.58 -15.81 1.45
CA ALA A 591 5.99 -15.50 1.66
C ALA A 591 6.40 -15.88 3.08
N ARG A 592 7.49 -16.62 3.20
CA ARG A 592 8.07 -17.02 4.50
C ARG A 592 9.44 -16.43 4.75
N ARG A 593 10.03 -15.76 3.74
CA ARG A 593 11.35 -15.16 3.83
C ARG A 593 11.34 -13.83 3.08
N LEU A 594 11.51 -12.74 3.82
CA LEU A 594 11.51 -11.39 3.27
C LEU A 594 12.88 -10.75 3.49
N VAL A 595 13.36 -10.04 2.48
CA VAL A 595 14.56 -9.20 2.55
C VAL A 595 14.10 -7.75 2.44
N LEU A 596 14.16 -7.01 3.54
CA LEU A 596 13.79 -5.59 3.59
C LEU A 596 15.05 -4.75 3.44
N ALA A 597 15.25 -4.16 2.26
CA ALA A 597 16.40 -3.32 1.97
C ALA A 597 16.05 -1.83 2.06
N GLY A 598 16.94 -1.05 2.66
CA GLY A 598 16.84 0.41 2.72
C GLY A 598 18.03 1.03 3.44
N ARG A 599 18.17 2.36 3.41
CA ARG A 599 19.38 3.05 3.89
C ARG A 599 19.49 3.09 5.42
N SER A 600 18.36 3.17 6.14
CA SER A 600 18.36 3.27 7.60
C SER A 600 18.75 1.94 8.25
N ALA A 601 19.83 1.94 9.04
CA ALA A 601 20.17 0.77 9.83
C ALA A 601 19.25 0.64 11.04
N LEU A 602 18.84 -0.60 11.35
CA LEU A 602 18.23 -0.93 12.63
C LEU A 602 19.32 -1.27 13.65
N PRO A 603 19.10 -1.00 14.95
CA PRO A 603 19.99 -1.49 15.99
C PRO A 603 20.04 -3.03 15.97
N PRO A 604 21.12 -3.65 16.47
CA PRO A 604 21.21 -5.10 16.56
C PRO A 604 20.02 -5.70 17.30
N ARG A 605 19.51 -6.85 16.83
CA ARG A 605 18.30 -7.50 17.39
C ARG A 605 18.35 -7.74 18.90
N ARG A 606 19.54 -8.02 19.45
CA ARG A 606 19.74 -8.21 20.90
C ARG A 606 19.40 -6.97 21.73
N ASP A 607 19.43 -5.80 21.10
CA ASP A 607 19.22 -4.52 21.74
C ASP A 607 17.75 -4.10 21.63
N TRP A 608 16.89 -4.85 20.92
CA TRP A 608 15.46 -4.55 20.73
C TRP A 608 14.58 -4.70 21.99
N ASP A 609 15.12 -5.26 23.08
CA ASP A 609 14.41 -5.41 24.37
C ASP A 609 15.04 -4.60 25.53
N GLY A 610 16.06 -3.77 25.24
CA GLY A 610 16.76 -2.99 26.25
C GLY A 610 15.93 -1.84 26.82
N LYS A 611 16.17 -1.45 28.08
CA LYS A 611 15.54 -0.26 28.70
C LYS A 611 15.84 1.04 27.95
N GLU A 612 16.97 1.09 27.25
CA GLU A 612 17.37 2.18 26.34
C GLU A 612 16.40 2.35 25.15
N ASN A 613 15.50 1.38 24.89
CA ASN A 613 14.52 1.48 23.81
C ASN A 613 13.32 2.37 24.08
N GLN A 614 13.08 2.74 25.34
CA GLN A 614 12.06 3.74 25.66
C GLN A 614 12.45 5.12 25.13
N ASP A 615 13.75 5.35 24.88
CA ASP A 615 14.30 6.60 24.31
C ASP A 615 14.53 6.53 22.79
N LEU A 616 14.17 5.42 22.12
CA LEU A 616 14.24 5.34 20.65
C LEU A 616 13.16 6.19 19.99
N ASP A 617 13.49 6.76 18.82
CA ASP A 617 12.53 7.47 17.98
C ASP A 617 11.30 6.60 17.65
N ALA A 618 10.12 7.23 17.65
CA ALA A 618 8.84 6.57 17.47
C ALA A 618 8.74 5.84 16.11
N ASP A 619 9.39 6.36 15.07
CA ASP A 619 9.47 5.71 13.75
C ASP A 619 10.26 4.40 13.81
N LEU A 620 11.37 4.38 14.53
CA LEU A 620 12.20 3.20 14.71
C LEU A 620 11.48 2.12 15.52
N GLN A 621 10.80 2.52 16.60
CA GLN A 621 9.95 1.61 17.40
C GLN A 621 8.86 0.97 16.53
N ARG A 622 8.19 1.76 15.69
CA ARG A 622 7.17 1.27 14.74
C ARG A 622 7.75 0.27 13.74
N LYS A 623 8.93 0.53 13.18
CA LYS A 623 9.63 -0.40 12.26
C LYS A 623 9.96 -1.74 12.93
N ILE A 624 10.51 -1.70 14.15
CA ILE A 624 10.83 -2.91 14.93
C ILE A 624 9.56 -3.71 15.25
N ALA A 625 8.48 -3.03 15.66
CA ALA A 625 7.20 -3.66 15.96
C ALA A 625 6.59 -4.35 14.73
N ALA A 626 6.66 -3.72 13.54
CA ALA A 626 6.19 -4.31 12.29
C ALA A 626 6.97 -5.57 11.90
N ILE A 627 8.31 -5.54 12.03
CA ILE A 627 9.14 -6.71 11.76
C ILE A 627 8.78 -7.85 12.73
N ARG A 628 8.66 -7.57 14.03
CA ARG A 628 8.22 -8.57 15.02
C ARG A 628 6.83 -9.13 14.72
N ALA A 629 5.92 -8.33 14.17
CA ALA A 629 4.61 -8.81 13.74
C ALA A 629 4.71 -9.80 12.59
N LEU A 630 5.55 -9.55 11.58
CA LEU A 630 5.84 -10.51 10.50
C LEU A 630 6.46 -11.81 11.04
N GLU A 631 7.40 -11.70 11.98
CA GLU A 631 8.09 -12.86 12.55
C GLU A 631 7.19 -13.77 13.36
N ARG A 632 6.26 -13.19 14.13
CA ARG A 632 5.23 -13.96 14.84
C ARG A 632 4.33 -14.76 13.89
N ARG A 633 4.19 -14.30 12.64
CA ARG A 633 3.47 -15.02 11.58
C ARG A 633 4.31 -16.13 10.91
N GLY A 634 5.51 -16.41 11.41
CA GLY A 634 6.43 -17.41 10.87
C GLY A 634 7.22 -16.94 9.65
N VAL A 635 7.31 -15.62 9.42
CA VAL A 635 8.13 -15.04 8.35
C VAL A 635 9.52 -14.74 8.89
N THR A 636 10.55 -15.23 8.21
CA THR A 636 11.93 -14.81 8.49
C THR A 636 12.20 -13.48 7.79
N VAL A 637 12.56 -12.44 8.55
CA VAL A 637 12.83 -11.11 8.01
C VAL A 637 14.33 -10.78 8.11
N ASP A 638 14.97 -10.65 6.96
CA ASP A 638 16.35 -10.17 6.82
C ASP A 638 16.32 -8.67 6.49
N VAL A 639 16.96 -7.84 7.32
CA VAL A 639 16.99 -6.39 7.11
C VAL A 639 18.38 -6.00 6.63
N ALA A 640 18.44 -5.39 5.45
CA ALA A 640 19.67 -4.95 4.83
C ALA A 640 19.73 -3.42 4.82
N ALA A 641 20.64 -2.87 5.63
CA ALA A 641 21.07 -1.47 5.52
C ALA A 641 21.89 -1.33 4.22
N LEU A 642 21.23 -0.88 3.15
CA LEU A 642 21.75 -0.91 1.80
C LEU A 642 21.17 0.25 0.99
N ASP A 643 22.06 1.00 0.34
CA ASP A 643 21.69 1.84 -0.79
C ASP A 643 21.55 0.97 -2.04
N ILE A 644 20.33 0.91 -2.57
CA ILE A 644 20.02 0.05 -3.71
C ILE A 644 20.67 0.52 -5.01
N GLY A 645 21.03 1.81 -5.11
CA GLY A 645 21.79 2.33 -6.26
C GLY A 645 23.26 1.89 -6.26
N SER A 646 23.77 1.35 -5.14
CA SER A 646 25.14 0.83 -5.04
C SER A 646 25.22 -0.62 -5.53
N ARG A 647 25.71 -0.81 -6.76
CA ARG A 647 25.92 -2.14 -7.35
C ARG A 647 26.75 -3.06 -6.45
N ASP A 648 27.87 -2.56 -5.93
CA ASP A 648 28.75 -3.32 -5.04
C ASP A 648 28.05 -3.72 -3.74
N GLY A 649 27.24 -2.82 -3.16
CA GLY A 649 26.44 -3.13 -1.98
C GLY A 649 25.41 -4.24 -2.21
N VAL A 650 24.76 -4.25 -3.37
CA VAL A 650 23.80 -5.32 -3.74
C VAL A 650 24.54 -6.64 -4.00
N VAL A 651 25.66 -6.61 -4.72
CA VAL A 651 26.50 -7.81 -4.96
C VAL A 651 26.98 -8.40 -3.63
N ASP A 652 27.43 -7.58 -2.70
CA ASP A 652 27.86 -8.02 -1.36
C ASP A 652 26.70 -8.62 -0.57
N LEU A 653 25.48 -8.06 -0.66
CA LEU A 653 24.29 -8.64 -0.05
C LEU A 653 24.01 -10.05 -0.61
N LEU A 654 24.02 -10.21 -1.93
CA LEU A 654 23.78 -11.49 -2.58
C LEU A 654 24.86 -12.52 -2.22
N ALA A 655 26.13 -12.13 -2.25
CA ALA A 655 27.24 -13.00 -1.87
C ALA A 655 27.14 -13.48 -0.40
N ARG A 656 26.75 -12.60 0.53
CA ARG A 656 26.51 -12.99 1.93
C ARG A 656 25.37 -13.99 2.07
N ARG A 657 24.30 -13.81 1.30
CA ARG A 657 23.14 -14.72 1.30
C ARG A 657 23.51 -16.08 0.74
N ASP A 658 24.24 -16.12 -0.38
CA ASP A 658 24.72 -17.36 -0.99
C ASP A 658 25.65 -18.12 -0.04
N ALA A 659 26.58 -17.43 0.62
CA ALA A 659 27.48 -18.01 1.61
C ALA A 659 26.75 -18.58 2.83
N ALA A 660 25.62 -17.99 3.21
CA ALA A 660 24.75 -18.47 4.28
C ALA A 660 23.85 -19.66 3.87
N GLY A 661 23.89 -20.07 2.59
CA GLY A 661 22.96 -21.06 2.05
C GLY A 661 21.51 -20.57 2.07
N ALA A 662 21.31 -19.24 2.04
CA ALA A 662 19.99 -18.65 2.01
C ALA A 662 19.31 -18.96 0.67
N PRO A 663 17.98 -19.12 0.65
CA PRO A 663 17.28 -19.40 -0.59
C PRO A 663 17.31 -18.23 -1.58
N PRO A 664 17.18 -18.54 -2.88
CA PRO A 664 17.25 -17.54 -3.93
C PRO A 664 16.12 -16.53 -3.82
N ILE A 665 16.39 -15.31 -4.27
CA ILE A 665 15.36 -14.29 -4.42
C ILE A 665 14.50 -14.66 -5.63
N ARG A 666 13.21 -14.86 -5.39
CA ARG A 666 12.20 -15.27 -6.38
C ARG A 666 11.30 -14.13 -6.82
N GLY A 667 11.19 -13.06 -6.04
CA GLY A 667 10.37 -11.91 -6.41
C GLY A 667 10.89 -10.61 -5.81
N ILE A 668 10.63 -9.52 -6.51
CA ILE A 668 11.13 -8.18 -6.16
C ILE A 668 9.98 -7.18 -6.16
N ILE A 669 9.88 -6.40 -5.09
CA ILE A 669 9.09 -5.17 -5.04
C ILE A 669 10.07 -4.00 -4.87
N HIS A 670 10.18 -3.17 -5.90
CA HIS A 670 11.02 -1.99 -5.88
C HIS A 670 10.21 -0.77 -5.41
N ALA A 671 10.21 -0.55 -4.09
CA ALA A 671 9.55 0.58 -3.42
C ALA A 671 10.52 1.64 -2.89
N ALA A 672 11.77 1.65 -3.35
CA ALA A 672 12.72 2.68 -2.98
C ALA A 672 12.40 3.99 -3.72
N GLY A 673 12.39 5.10 -3.00
CA GLY A 673 12.13 6.40 -3.58
C GLY A 673 12.35 7.50 -2.55
N VAL A 674 12.62 8.70 -3.06
CA VAL A 674 12.55 9.97 -2.33
C VAL A 674 11.78 10.95 -3.22
N THR A 675 11.22 11.99 -2.62
CA THR A 675 10.58 13.10 -3.33
C THR A 675 11.16 14.39 -2.80
N GLU A 676 11.44 15.32 -3.71
CA GLU A 676 11.87 16.66 -3.36
C GLU A 676 11.24 17.63 -4.35
N GLY A 677 10.64 18.70 -3.82
CA GLY A 677 9.95 19.69 -4.62
C GLY A 677 10.92 20.71 -5.23
N GLN A 678 10.92 20.85 -6.55
CA GLN A 678 11.69 21.85 -7.28
C GLN A 678 10.99 22.24 -8.59
N LEU A 679 10.86 23.54 -8.84
CA LEU A 679 10.34 24.07 -10.11
C LEU A 679 11.36 23.84 -11.22
N LEU A 680 10.88 23.65 -12.45
CA LEU A 680 11.73 23.43 -13.62
C LEU A 680 12.64 24.64 -13.94
N THR A 681 12.29 25.83 -13.45
CA THR A 681 13.09 27.04 -13.61
C THR A 681 14.24 27.15 -12.60
N GLU A 682 14.21 26.37 -11.53
CA GLU A 682 15.14 26.46 -10.40
C GLU A 682 15.94 25.16 -10.23
N VAL A 683 16.16 24.42 -11.33
CA VAL A 683 16.78 23.10 -11.30
C VAL A 683 18.22 23.15 -10.79
N ASP A 684 18.50 22.26 -9.85
CA ASP A 684 19.81 22.00 -9.28
C ASP A 684 20.17 20.55 -9.61
N ASP A 685 21.30 20.36 -10.29
CA ASP A 685 21.67 19.05 -10.84
C ASP A 685 21.92 18.01 -9.75
N ASP A 686 22.41 18.41 -8.58
CA ASP A 686 22.68 17.51 -7.45
C ASP A 686 21.36 17.02 -6.84
N ARG A 687 20.43 17.93 -6.53
CA ARG A 687 19.08 17.58 -6.00
C ARG A 687 18.26 16.76 -7.00
N LEU A 688 18.38 17.07 -8.29
CA LEU A 688 17.77 16.28 -9.35
C LEU A 688 18.29 14.83 -9.33
N ARG A 689 19.61 14.67 -9.27
CA ARG A 689 20.27 13.37 -9.24
C ARG A 689 19.89 12.58 -7.99
N ASP A 690 19.87 13.21 -6.82
CA ASP A 690 19.48 12.59 -5.55
C ASP A 690 18.04 12.07 -5.57
N THR A 691 17.13 12.82 -6.19
CA THR A 691 15.73 12.42 -6.33
C THR A 691 15.57 11.22 -7.27
N MET A 692 16.31 11.22 -8.38
CA MET A 692 16.25 10.17 -9.40
C MET A 692 17.01 8.89 -9.00
N TRP A 693 18.06 9.02 -8.18
CA TRP A 693 18.97 7.94 -7.77
C TRP A 693 18.28 6.63 -7.36
N PRO A 694 17.39 6.60 -6.35
CA PRO A 694 16.86 5.34 -5.85
C PRO A 694 15.99 4.59 -6.86
N LYS A 695 15.31 5.32 -7.77
CA LYS A 695 14.40 4.74 -8.77
C LYS A 695 15.11 4.38 -10.08
N ILE A 696 16.11 5.16 -10.49
CA ILE A 696 16.81 4.90 -11.75
C ILE A 696 18.01 3.98 -11.51
N ALA A 697 19.02 4.45 -10.76
CA ALA A 697 20.20 3.64 -10.47
C ALA A 697 19.84 2.35 -9.71
N GLY A 698 18.91 2.45 -8.75
CA GLY A 698 18.41 1.29 -8.01
C GLY A 698 17.73 0.24 -8.91
N ALA A 699 16.84 0.66 -9.80
CA ALA A 699 16.18 -0.26 -10.71
C ALA A 699 17.14 -0.81 -11.78
N GLN A 700 18.11 -0.02 -12.24
CA GLN A 700 19.17 -0.47 -13.15
C GLN A 700 20.00 -1.59 -12.51
N VAL A 701 20.49 -1.40 -11.28
CA VAL A 701 21.25 -2.43 -10.55
C VAL A 701 20.43 -3.71 -10.39
N LEU A 702 19.16 -3.59 -10.01
CA LEU A 702 18.26 -4.74 -9.90
C LEU A 702 18.02 -5.42 -11.27
N HIS A 703 17.85 -4.65 -12.34
CA HIS A 703 17.65 -5.18 -13.68
C HIS A 703 18.86 -6.00 -14.16
N GLU A 704 20.07 -5.50 -13.93
CA GLU A 704 21.32 -6.16 -14.32
C GLU A 704 21.60 -7.43 -13.51
N LEU A 705 21.36 -7.39 -12.18
CA LEU A 705 21.62 -8.53 -11.30
C LEU A 705 20.51 -9.58 -11.33
N PHE A 706 19.28 -9.18 -11.68
CA PHE A 706 18.12 -10.05 -11.86
C PHE A 706 17.62 -9.94 -13.31
N PRO A 707 18.32 -10.56 -14.27
CA PRO A 707 17.96 -10.49 -15.67
C PRO A 707 16.55 -11.03 -15.93
N PRO A 708 15.92 -10.68 -17.08
CA PRO A 708 14.63 -11.22 -17.49
C PRO A 708 14.48 -12.73 -17.23
N ALA A 709 13.34 -13.14 -16.68
CA ALA A 709 13.00 -14.51 -16.28
C ALA A 709 13.83 -15.13 -15.12
N SER A 710 14.69 -14.38 -14.43
CA SER A 710 15.39 -14.87 -13.22
C SER A 710 14.54 -14.86 -11.94
N VAL A 711 13.45 -14.09 -11.94
CA VAL A 711 12.49 -13.94 -10.85
C VAL A 711 11.08 -14.22 -11.36
N ASP A 712 10.22 -14.73 -10.48
CA ASP A 712 8.83 -15.03 -10.74
C ASP A 712 8.01 -13.76 -10.97
N PHE A 713 8.39 -12.65 -10.32
CA PHE A 713 7.81 -11.33 -10.53
C PHE A 713 8.77 -10.18 -10.17
N PHE A 714 8.55 -9.02 -10.79
CA PHE A 714 9.24 -7.77 -10.45
C PHE A 714 8.24 -6.60 -10.54
N PHE A 715 7.75 -6.16 -9.39
CA PHE A 715 6.87 -5.00 -9.28
C PHE A 715 7.67 -3.73 -8.99
N MET A 716 7.39 -2.66 -9.72
CA MET A 716 8.01 -1.34 -9.53
C MET A 716 6.93 -0.38 -9.06
N THR A 717 7.16 0.31 -7.94
CA THR A 717 6.18 1.28 -7.45
C THR A 717 6.50 2.64 -8.08
N ALA A 718 5.78 2.96 -9.14
CA ALA A 718 5.82 4.27 -9.79
C ALA A 718 4.75 5.20 -9.18
N ALA A 719 4.47 6.33 -9.83
CA ALA A 719 3.52 7.33 -9.33
C ALA A 719 2.63 7.85 -10.46
N ALA A 720 1.31 7.87 -10.23
CA ALA A 720 0.34 8.40 -11.19
C ALA A 720 0.61 9.88 -11.55
N GLY A 721 1.20 10.64 -10.61
CA GLY A 721 1.61 12.02 -10.83
C GLY A 721 2.63 12.19 -11.97
N ALA A 722 3.38 11.14 -12.34
CA ALA A 722 4.25 11.17 -13.52
C ALA A 722 3.47 11.21 -14.83
N VAL A 723 2.28 10.60 -14.86
CA VAL A 723 1.42 10.54 -16.04
C VAL A 723 0.62 11.83 -16.21
N PHE A 724 0.09 12.37 -15.12
CA PHE A 724 -0.72 13.58 -15.16
C PHE A 724 0.11 14.87 -15.16
N GLY A 725 1.27 14.84 -14.51
CA GLY A 725 2.11 16.00 -14.26
C GLY A 725 1.69 16.73 -12.99
N VAL A 726 2.58 16.79 -12.00
CA VAL A 726 2.38 17.57 -10.78
C VAL A 726 3.45 18.68 -10.73
N PRO A 727 3.07 19.95 -10.56
CA PRO A 727 4.03 21.04 -10.40
C PRO A 727 5.04 20.78 -9.28
N GLY A 728 6.29 21.16 -9.50
CA GLY A 728 7.40 20.97 -8.58
C GLY A 728 7.95 19.55 -8.52
N GLN A 729 7.46 18.62 -9.35
CA GLN A 729 7.84 17.19 -9.29
C GLN A 729 8.60 16.74 -10.53
N GLY A 730 9.33 17.62 -11.23
CA GLY A 730 10.05 17.30 -12.47
C GLY A 730 10.97 16.08 -12.36
N ALA A 731 11.88 16.07 -11.38
CA ALA A 731 12.80 14.96 -11.14
C ALA A 731 12.06 13.67 -10.72
N TYR A 732 11.08 13.79 -9.82
CA TYR A 732 10.31 12.65 -9.33
C TYR A 732 9.46 12.01 -10.44
N ALA A 733 8.74 12.81 -11.23
CA ALA A 733 7.96 12.36 -12.38
C ALA A 733 8.86 11.65 -13.40
N SER A 734 10.02 12.23 -13.70
CA SER A 734 11.01 11.66 -14.61
C SER A 734 11.53 10.30 -14.13
N ALA A 735 11.82 10.17 -12.83
CA ALA A 735 12.29 8.93 -12.22
C ALA A 735 11.23 7.82 -12.24
N ASN A 736 9.96 8.16 -12.04
CA ASN A 736 8.86 7.20 -12.11
C ASN A 736 8.59 6.78 -13.57
N ALA A 737 8.62 7.70 -14.53
CA ALA A 737 8.46 7.36 -15.94
C ALA A 737 9.56 6.43 -16.48
N TYR A 738 10.79 6.53 -15.94
CA TYR A 738 11.85 5.55 -16.19
C TYR A 738 11.47 4.13 -15.75
N LEU A 739 10.83 3.97 -14.59
CA LEU A 739 10.33 2.66 -14.13
C LEU A 739 9.28 2.10 -15.10
N ASP A 740 8.40 2.96 -15.63
CA ASP A 740 7.38 2.57 -16.60
C ASP A 740 8.01 2.06 -17.91
N GLY A 741 9.06 2.74 -18.39
CA GLY A 741 9.86 2.29 -19.53
C GLY A 741 10.55 0.95 -19.27
N LEU A 742 11.18 0.79 -18.10
CA LEU A 742 11.89 -0.43 -17.72
C LEU A 742 10.95 -1.63 -17.55
N ALA A 743 9.78 -1.42 -16.95
CA ALA A 743 8.75 -2.45 -16.81
C ALA A 743 8.26 -2.93 -18.18
N ARG A 744 7.98 -2.02 -19.12
CA ARG A 744 7.64 -2.35 -20.52
C ARG A 744 8.74 -3.14 -21.22
N ALA A 745 10.01 -2.72 -21.11
CA ALA A 745 11.13 -3.44 -21.71
C ALA A 745 11.27 -4.88 -21.17
N ARG A 746 11.03 -5.09 -19.87
CA ARG A 746 11.06 -6.43 -19.24
C ARG A 746 9.85 -7.26 -19.64
N HIS A 747 8.66 -6.66 -19.66
CA HIS A 747 7.40 -7.30 -20.03
C HIS A 747 7.45 -7.87 -21.46
N GLN A 748 8.00 -7.11 -22.42
CA GLN A 748 8.19 -7.59 -23.80
C GLN A 748 9.10 -8.81 -23.94
N ARG A 749 9.97 -9.04 -22.96
CA ARG A 749 10.81 -10.25 -22.87
C ARG A 749 10.08 -11.42 -22.20
N GLY A 750 8.76 -11.31 -22.00
CA GLY A 750 7.90 -12.32 -21.37
C GLY A 750 7.97 -12.34 -19.84
N CYS A 751 8.53 -11.31 -19.20
CA CYS A 751 8.63 -11.27 -17.73
C CYS A 751 7.31 -10.84 -17.10
N HIS A 752 7.03 -11.36 -15.89
CA HIS A 752 6.05 -10.75 -15.01
C HIS A 752 6.67 -9.50 -14.36
N SER A 753 6.67 -8.38 -15.08
CA SER A 753 7.19 -7.11 -14.58
C SER A 753 6.16 -6.02 -14.83
N VAL A 754 5.76 -5.32 -13.76
CA VAL A 754 4.68 -4.34 -13.81
C VAL A 754 5.10 -3.08 -13.08
N SER A 755 4.95 -1.92 -13.73
CA SER A 755 4.97 -0.63 -13.07
C SER A 755 3.57 -0.29 -12.55
N LEU A 756 3.48 0.03 -11.26
CA LEU A 756 2.23 0.39 -10.60
C LEU A 756 2.28 1.88 -10.27
N ASP A 757 1.54 2.69 -11.03
CA ASP A 757 1.62 4.14 -10.92
C ASP A 757 0.64 4.60 -9.84
N TRP A 758 1.11 4.61 -8.60
CA TRP A 758 0.26 4.89 -7.45
C TRP A 758 -0.19 6.35 -7.39
N VAL A 759 -1.48 6.55 -7.18
CA VAL A 759 -2.02 7.76 -6.55
C VAL A 759 -1.55 7.85 -5.08
N ALA A 760 -1.72 9.00 -4.44
CA ALA A 760 -1.39 9.18 -3.02
C ALA A 760 -2.14 8.16 -2.13
N TRP A 761 -1.42 7.54 -1.18
CA TRP A 761 -2.02 6.67 -0.16
C TRP A 761 -2.38 7.51 1.07
N LYS A 762 -3.64 7.40 1.54
CA LYS A 762 -4.20 8.21 2.63
C LYS A 762 -3.34 8.07 3.89
N GLY A 763 -2.75 9.18 4.35
CA GLY A 763 -1.98 9.27 5.60
C GLY A 763 -0.68 8.47 5.64
N LEU A 764 -0.14 8.03 4.50
CA LEU A 764 1.04 7.15 4.44
C LEU A 764 2.04 7.59 3.37
N GLY A 765 3.32 7.30 3.63
CA GLY A 765 4.41 7.64 2.72
C GLY A 765 4.45 9.13 2.41
N PHE A 766 4.77 9.49 1.16
CA PHE A 766 4.79 10.89 0.71
C PHE A 766 3.40 11.54 0.72
N GLY A 767 2.32 10.76 0.71
CA GLY A 767 0.94 11.27 0.74
C GLY A 767 0.51 11.87 2.08
N ALA A 768 1.25 11.62 3.16
CA ALA A 768 0.92 12.14 4.49
C ALA A 768 1.18 13.66 4.64
N GLU A 769 2.10 14.22 3.83
CA GLU A 769 2.54 15.63 3.96
C GLU A 769 2.37 16.44 2.65
N ALA A 770 2.02 15.78 1.54
CA ALA A 770 1.98 16.38 0.20
C ALA A 770 0.65 17.07 -0.16
N HIS A 771 0.36 18.19 0.50
CA HIS A 771 -0.86 18.99 0.26
C HIS A 771 -1.07 19.36 -1.22
N VAL A 772 0.00 19.66 -1.96
CA VAL A 772 -0.05 19.97 -3.41
C VAL A 772 -0.52 18.76 -4.23
N VAL A 773 -0.06 17.56 -3.90
CA VAL A 773 -0.43 16.33 -4.61
C VAL A 773 -1.90 16.02 -4.35
N LEU A 774 -2.36 16.13 -3.10
CA LEU A 774 -3.76 15.90 -2.74
C LEU A 774 -4.71 16.84 -3.49
N HIS A 775 -4.31 18.11 -3.60
CA HIS A 775 -5.08 19.14 -4.29
C HIS A 775 -5.12 18.96 -5.81
N GLU A 776 -4.00 18.59 -6.44
CA GLU A 776 -3.97 18.28 -7.86
C GLU A 776 -4.81 17.03 -8.20
N LEU A 777 -4.87 16.05 -7.28
CA LEU A 777 -5.76 14.90 -7.42
C LEU A 777 -7.23 15.32 -7.40
N GLU A 778 -7.63 16.23 -6.50
CA GLU A 778 -8.99 16.79 -6.49
C GLU A 778 -9.31 17.53 -7.79
N ARG A 779 -8.36 18.30 -8.36
CA ARG A 779 -8.51 18.97 -9.65
C ARG A 779 -8.82 17.99 -10.79
N MET A 780 -8.25 16.81 -10.73
CA MET A 780 -8.46 15.74 -11.72
C MET A 780 -9.72 14.89 -11.43
N GLY A 781 -10.54 15.28 -10.45
CA GLY A 781 -11.71 14.50 -10.02
C GLY A 781 -11.34 13.18 -9.33
N SER A 782 -10.12 13.10 -8.80
CA SER A 782 -9.56 11.94 -8.12
C SER A 782 -9.40 12.19 -6.61
N ARG A 783 -8.91 11.19 -5.88
CA ARG A 783 -8.69 11.25 -4.43
C ARG A 783 -7.58 10.31 -3.98
N PRO A 784 -7.04 10.48 -2.76
CA PRO A 784 -6.20 9.48 -2.13
C PRO A 784 -6.95 8.17 -1.92
N ILE A 785 -6.21 7.07 -1.93
CA ILE A 785 -6.75 5.73 -1.67
C ILE A 785 -6.22 5.19 -0.34
N SER A 786 -7.04 4.38 0.33
CA SER A 786 -6.60 3.64 1.52
C SER A 786 -5.70 2.45 1.14
N PRO A 787 -4.87 1.92 2.07
CA PRO A 787 -4.11 0.69 1.83
C PRO A 787 -4.97 -0.50 1.38
N ALA A 788 -6.17 -0.63 1.95
CA ALA A 788 -7.08 -1.72 1.60
C ALA A 788 -7.54 -1.61 0.14
N GLU A 789 -7.92 -0.41 -0.31
CA GLU A 789 -8.27 -0.15 -1.71
C GLU A 789 -7.08 -0.38 -2.64
N ALA A 790 -5.89 0.08 -2.25
CA ALA A 790 -4.68 -0.08 -3.04
C ALA A 790 -4.31 -1.56 -3.26
N PHE A 791 -4.32 -2.37 -2.20
CA PHE A 791 -4.06 -3.80 -2.34
C PHE A 791 -5.18 -4.54 -3.06
N ALA A 792 -6.45 -4.14 -2.91
CA ALA A 792 -7.53 -4.71 -3.72
C ALA A 792 -7.36 -4.41 -5.21
N ALA A 793 -6.96 -3.18 -5.56
CA ALA A 793 -6.65 -2.79 -6.93
C ALA A 793 -5.41 -3.50 -7.48
N TRP A 794 -4.35 -3.67 -6.68
CA TRP A 794 -3.18 -4.45 -7.08
C TRP A 794 -3.57 -5.90 -7.38
N ASP A 795 -4.32 -6.53 -6.47
CA ASP A 795 -4.80 -7.89 -6.65
C ASP A 795 -5.61 -8.04 -7.94
N HIS A 796 -6.41 -7.03 -8.30
CA HIS A 796 -7.10 -6.98 -9.59
C HIS A 796 -6.14 -6.95 -10.77
N VAL A 797 -5.16 -6.03 -10.79
CA VAL A 797 -4.12 -5.92 -11.85
C VAL A 797 -3.39 -7.24 -12.08
N GLU A 798 -3.13 -7.99 -11.01
CA GLU A 798 -2.36 -9.22 -11.02
C GLU A 798 -2.94 -10.33 -11.92
N HIS A 799 -4.25 -10.27 -12.18
CA HIS A 799 -4.94 -11.21 -13.07
C HIS A 799 -4.72 -10.92 -14.56
N TYR A 800 -4.10 -9.79 -14.92
CA TYR A 800 -3.97 -9.32 -16.29
C TYR A 800 -2.51 -9.23 -16.73
N ASP A 801 -2.27 -9.42 -18.03
CA ASP A 801 -0.93 -9.35 -18.61
C ASP A 801 -0.60 -7.92 -19.05
N VAL A 802 -0.35 -7.04 -18.09
CA VAL A 802 -0.02 -5.63 -18.32
C VAL A 802 1.40 -5.29 -17.87
N ALA A 803 2.06 -4.40 -18.59
CA ALA A 803 3.39 -3.89 -18.22
C ALA A 803 3.33 -2.67 -17.26
N GLN A 804 2.21 -1.95 -17.28
CA GLN A 804 1.99 -0.72 -16.53
C GLN A 804 0.50 -0.63 -16.18
N ALA A 805 0.20 -0.21 -14.95
CA ALA A 805 -1.16 0.09 -14.52
C ALA A 805 -1.18 1.43 -13.80
N VAL A 806 -2.05 2.33 -14.25
CA VAL A 806 -2.29 3.63 -13.61
C VAL A 806 -3.28 3.43 -12.47
N MET A 807 -2.81 3.58 -11.23
CA MET A 807 -3.55 3.20 -10.01
C MET A 807 -4.16 4.44 -9.37
N VAL A 808 -5.26 4.93 -9.97
CA VAL A 808 -5.91 6.19 -9.62
C VAL A 808 -7.43 6.07 -9.78
N PRO A 809 -8.24 6.48 -8.79
CA PRO A 809 -9.68 6.51 -8.97
C PRO A 809 -10.04 7.60 -9.97
N LEU A 810 -10.65 7.23 -11.10
CA LEU A 810 -11.15 8.15 -12.11
C LEU A 810 -12.69 8.11 -12.12
N PRO A 811 -13.36 9.25 -12.37
CA PRO A 811 -14.81 9.26 -12.52
C PRO A 811 -15.23 8.40 -13.72
N SER A 812 -16.19 7.49 -13.51
CA SER A 812 -16.74 6.65 -14.58
C SER A 812 -17.32 7.53 -15.68
N THR A 813 -16.89 7.32 -16.93
CA THR A 813 -17.35 8.07 -18.10
C THR A 813 -18.86 7.89 -18.32
N GLY A 814 -19.65 8.84 -17.85
CA GLY A 814 -21.04 9.05 -18.22
C GLY A 814 -21.16 10.34 -19.02
N GLU A 815 -21.35 10.19 -20.33
CA GLU A 815 -21.32 11.26 -21.36
C GLU A 815 -20.01 12.08 -21.40
N PRO A 816 -19.55 12.53 -22.58
CA PRO A 816 -18.51 13.55 -22.64
C PRO A 816 -19.12 14.83 -22.03
N GLY A 817 -18.98 14.98 -20.71
CA GLY A 817 -18.92 16.30 -20.12
C GLY A 817 -17.90 17.06 -20.94
N GLY A 818 -18.33 18.15 -21.55
CA GLY A 818 -17.44 19.11 -22.20
C GLY A 818 -16.33 19.54 -21.24
N PRO A 819 -15.39 20.40 -21.69
CA PRO A 819 -14.39 20.98 -20.79
C PRO A 819 -15.07 21.38 -19.49
N ALA A 820 -14.47 21.01 -18.36
CA ALA A 820 -15.03 21.22 -17.03
C ALA A 820 -15.30 22.72 -16.80
N ASP A 821 -16.46 23.18 -17.27
CA ASP A 821 -17.09 24.44 -16.91
C ASP A 821 -17.71 24.23 -15.53
N SER A 822 -16.84 24.12 -14.53
CA SER A 822 -17.14 24.59 -13.18
C SER A 822 -16.27 25.80 -12.86
N ALA A 823 -16.13 26.72 -13.82
CA ALA A 823 -15.92 28.11 -13.47
C ALA A 823 -17.20 28.58 -12.77
N ALA A 824 -17.13 28.88 -11.47
CA ALA A 824 -18.02 29.89 -10.92
C ALA A 824 -18.02 31.08 -11.89
N PRO A 825 -19.17 31.72 -12.18
CA PRO A 825 -19.27 32.66 -13.30
C PRO A 825 -18.10 33.64 -13.28
N THR A 826 -17.17 33.46 -14.21
CA THR A 826 -16.01 34.33 -14.36
C THR A 826 -16.58 35.72 -14.56
N ARG A 827 -16.20 36.65 -13.69
CA ARG A 827 -16.68 38.02 -13.78
C ARG A 827 -16.34 38.54 -15.18
N ASP A 828 -17.28 39.22 -15.84
CA ASP A 828 -17.05 39.77 -17.17
C ASP A 828 -16.12 40.99 -17.07
N TRP A 829 -14.82 40.72 -16.99
CA TRP A 829 -13.77 41.72 -16.84
C TRP A 829 -13.72 42.69 -18.03
N ALA A 830 -14.21 42.28 -19.20
CA ALA A 830 -14.19 43.09 -20.42
C ALA A 830 -15.16 44.28 -20.41
N GLN A 831 -16.09 44.35 -19.45
CA GLN A 831 -17.04 45.46 -19.31
C GLN A 831 -16.63 46.52 -18.27
N LEU A 832 -15.52 46.31 -17.56
CA LEU A 832 -15.04 47.22 -16.53
C LEU A 832 -13.93 48.14 -17.08
N PRO A 833 -13.88 49.42 -16.67
CA PRO A 833 -12.76 50.29 -16.98
C PRO A 833 -11.49 49.81 -16.24
N ALA A 834 -10.31 50.09 -16.81
CA ALA A 834 -9.04 49.53 -16.37
C ALA A 834 -8.69 49.81 -14.90
N ASP A 835 -9.11 50.97 -14.38
CA ASP A 835 -8.95 51.38 -12.98
C ASP A 835 -9.83 50.58 -12.02
N GLU A 836 -11.04 50.19 -12.46
CA GLU A 836 -11.95 49.33 -11.70
C GLU A 836 -11.49 47.86 -11.72
N ILE A 837 -10.95 47.38 -12.85
CA ILE A 837 -10.31 46.05 -12.93
C ILE A 837 -9.13 45.95 -11.95
N LEU A 838 -8.24 46.94 -11.96
CA LEU A 838 -7.06 46.96 -11.09
C LEU A 838 -7.46 46.94 -9.60
N SER A 839 -8.41 47.78 -9.20
CA SER A 839 -8.88 47.85 -7.81
C SER A 839 -9.55 46.55 -7.35
N GLU A 840 -10.35 45.91 -8.19
CA GLU A 840 -11.02 44.65 -7.87
C GLU A 840 -10.04 43.49 -7.79
N LEU A 841 -9.03 43.45 -8.67
CA LEU A 841 -7.94 42.47 -8.60
C LEU A 841 -7.11 42.65 -7.34
N GLU A 842 -6.75 43.88 -6.96
CA GLU A 842 -6.02 44.12 -5.70
C GLU A 842 -6.80 43.62 -4.46
N ILE A 843 -8.12 43.79 -4.43
CA ILE A 843 -8.98 43.28 -3.35
C ILE A 843 -9.03 41.76 -3.37
N GLY A 844 -9.28 41.16 -4.54
CA GLY A 844 -9.35 39.71 -4.72
C GLY A 844 -8.04 39.01 -4.36
N LEU A 845 -6.92 39.53 -4.87
CA LEU A 845 -5.57 39.03 -4.58
C LEU A 845 -5.23 39.15 -3.09
N ARG A 846 -5.59 40.26 -2.43
CA ARG A 846 -5.36 40.44 -1.00
C ARG A 846 -6.12 39.41 -0.17
N SER A 847 -7.36 39.11 -0.53
CA SER A 847 -8.18 38.11 0.16
C SER A 847 -7.62 36.69 -0.03
N ILE A 848 -7.21 36.36 -1.25
CA ILE A 848 -6.57 35.08 -1.58
C ILE A 848 -5.28 34.90 -0.77
N LEU A 849 -4.38 35.89 -0.83
CA LEU A 849 -3.08 35.84 -0.15
C LEU A 849 -3.23 35.79 1.38
N ALA A 850 -4.18 36.54 1.95
CA ALA A 850 -4.42 36.55 3.39
C ALA A 850 -4.89 35.19 3.91
N ARG A 851 -5.77 34.51 3.15
CA ARG A 851 -6.22 33.15 3.47
C ARG A 851 -5.06 32.16 3.46
N GLU A 852 -4.26 32.18 2.40
CA GLU A 852 -3.15 31.22 2.24
C GLU A 852 -2.03 31.46 3.26
N LEU A 853 -1.68 32.72 3.53
CA LEU A 853 -0.68 33.11 4.52
C LEU A 853 -1.18 33.01 5.97
N ARG A 854 -2.46 32.63 6.18
CA ARG A 854 -3.14 32.57 7.48
C ARG A 854 -2.97 33.87 8.29
N MET A 855 -3.05 35.00 7.61
CA MET A 855 -2.87 36.33 8.19
C MET A 855 -4.12 37.20 7.97
N PRO A 856 -4.40 38.18 8.83
CA PRO A 856 -5.50 39.12 8.61
C PRO A 856 -5.26 39.97 7.33
N GLU A 857 -6.30 40.19 6.52
CA GLU A 857 -6.20 41.02 5.29
C GLU A 857 -5.65 42.43 5.56
N ALA A 858 -5.89 42.98 6.76
CA ALA A 858 -5.40 44.29 7.17
C ALA A 858 -3.89 44.37 7.40
N GLU A 859 -3.21 43.22 7.58
CA GLU A 859 -1.76 43.14 7.76
C GLU A 859 -1.01 42.99 6.43
N LEU A 860 -1.73 42.77 5.32
CA LEU A 860 -1.15 42.49 4.01
C LEU A 860 -0.95 43.79 3.22
N GLN A 861 0.31 44.23 3.13
CA GLN A 861 0.71 45.44 2.40
C GLN A 861 0.84 45.16 0.90
N LEU A 862 0.31 46.08 0.07
CA LEU A 862 0.27 45.92 -1.39
C LEU A 862 1.65 45.86 -2.08
N ASP A 863 2.63 46.57 -1.51
CA ASP A 863 3.97 46.74 -2.08
C ASP A 863 5.02 45.83 -1.46
N ARG A 864 4.63 44.96 -0.51
CA ARG A 864 5.58 44.12 0.20
C ARG A 864 5.85 42.83 -0.60
N PRO A 865 7.12 42.42 -0.78
CA PRO A 865 7.47 41.20 -1.48
C PRO A 865 6.87 39.95 -0.82
N PHE A 866 6.31 39.04 -1.61
CA PHE A 866 5.70 37.81 -1.10
C PHE A 866 6.67 36.91 -0.31
N ALA A 867 7.96 36.89 -0.69
CA ALA A 867 8.99 36.14 0.03
C ALA A 867 9.16 36.60 1.48
N GLU A 868 9.05 37.91 1.76
CA GLU A 868 9.11 38.44 3.12
C GLU A 868 7.86 38.16 3.95
N LEU A 869 6.75 37.85 3.28
CA LEU A 869 5.49 37.46 3.92
C LEU A 869 5.47 35.95 4.26
N GLY A 870 6.52 35.20 3.90
CA GLY A 870 6.61 33.76 4.13
C GLY A 870 5.93 32.92 3.05
N LEU A 871 5.60 33.51 1.89
CA LEU A 871 5.08 32.76 0.76
C LEU A 871 6.19 31.87 0.19
N ASN A 872 6.00 30.56 0.26
CA ASN A 872 6.90 29.56 -0.32
C ASN A 872 6.30 28.97 -1.61
N SER A 873 7.10 28.17 -2.33
CA SER A 873 6.71 27.59 -3.63
C SER A 873 5.48 26.67 -3.56
N VAL A 874 5.14 26.12 -2.39
CA VAL A 874 3.92 25.32 -2.17
C VAL A 874 2.69 26.22 -2.03
N MET A 875 2.79 27.32 -1.28
CA MET A 875 1.70 28.29 -1.10
C MET A 875 1.44 29.09 -2.38
N ALA A 876 2.48 29.35 -3.17
CA ALA A 876 2.39 30.01 -4.47
C ALA A 876 1.42 29.29 -5.41
N MET A 877 1.35 27.96 -5.35
CA MET A 877 0.46 27.16 -6.20
C MET A 877 -1.01 27.25 -5.76
N ALA A 878 -1.28 27.27 -4.45
CA ALA A 878 -2.63 27.46 -3.92
C ALA A 878 -3.18 28.86 -4.28
N VAL A 879 -2.32 29.88 -4.12
CA VAL A 879 -2.60 31.26 -4.54
C VAL A 879 -2.86 31.30 -6.05
N ARG A 880 -2.04 30.64 -6.87
CA ARG A 880 -2.24 30.57 -8.34
C ARG A 880 -3.63 30.06 -8.70
N ARG A 881 -4.08 28.92 -8.14
CA ARG A 881 -5.43 28.36 -8.42
C ARG A 881 -6.51 29.41 -8.18
N ASP A 882 -6.45 30.08 -7.04
CA ASP A 882 -7.50 31.01 -6.65
C ASP A 882 -7.50 32.26 -7.52
N ILE A 883 -6.33 32.65 -8.03
CA ILE A 883 -6.20 33.71 -9.04
C ILE A 883 -6.77 33.23 -10.38
N GLU A 884 -6.43 32.03 -10.86
CA GLU A 884 -6.96 31.47 -12.10
C GLU A 884 -8.50 31.35 -12.04
N ALA A 885 -9.05 30.93 -10.91
CA ALA A 885 -10.49 30.89 -10.67
C ALA A 885 -11.13 32.30 -10.64
N LEU A 886 -10.39 33.31 -10.18
CA LEU A 886 -10.82 34.71 -10.15
C LEU A 886 -10.81 35.35 -11.55
N VAL A 887 -9.78 35.08 -12.36
CA VAL A 887 -9.53 35.77 -13.65
C VAL A 887 -9.93 34.96 -14.88
N GLY A 888 -10.08 33.63 -14.77
CA GLY A 888 -10.42 32.73 -15.87
C GLY A 888 -9.33 32.54 -16.92
N LEU A 889 -8.06 32.74 -16.55
CA LEU A 889 -6.89 32.56 -17.44
C LEU A 889 -5.97 31.47 -16.87
N GLU A 890 -5.32 30.70 -17.75
CA GLU A 890 -4.21 29.81 -17.34
C GLU A 890 -2.97 30.65 -17.01
N LEU A 891 -2.34 30.38 -15.87
CA LEU A 891 -1.26 31.18 -15.33
C LEU A 891 0.00 30.33 -15.10
N SER A 892 1.16 30.92 -15.37
CA SER A 892 2.46 30.29 -15.10
C SER A 892 2.67 30.11 -13.59
N ALA A 893 3.32 29.01 -13.19
CA ALA A 893 3.77 28.80 -11.80
C ALA A 893 4.76 29.88 -11.31
N THR A 894 5.50 30.53 -12.21
CA THR A 894 6.51 31.56 -11.90
C THR A 894 5.95 32.98 -11.86
N MET A 895 4.66 33.17 -12.18
CA MET A 895 4.07 34.50 -12.31
C MET A 895 4.05 35.28 -10.99
N LEU A 896 3.92 34.60 -9.85
CA LEU A 896 4.03 35.24 -8.54
C LEU A 896 5.44 35.79 -8.28
N TRP A 897 6.49 35.18 -8.87
CA TRP A 897 7.89 35.60 -8.65
C TRP A 897 8.30 36.72 -9.60
N ASN A 898 7.80 36.68 -10.83
CA ASN A 898 7.98 37.75 -11.80
C ASN A 898 7.22 39.03 -11.40
N HIS A 899 6.17 38.89 -10.58
CA HIS A 899 5.38 40.00 -10.04
C HIS A 899 5.29 39.87 -8.51
N PRO A 900 6.38 40.15 -7.77
CA PRO A 900 6.55 39.72 -6.39
C PRO A 900 5.72 40.50 -5.35
N THR A 901 4.82 41.38 -5.77
CA THR A 901 3.95 42.17 -4.89
C THR A 901 2.51 42.14 -5.39
N THR A 902 1.54 42.31 -4.48
CA THR A 902 0.11 42.32 -4.82
C THR A 902 -0.21 43.40 -5.87
N ALA A 903 0.42 44.58 -5.77
CA ALA A 903 0.26 45.67 -6.73
C ALA A 903 0.82 45.32 -8.12
N ALA A 904 2.04 44.77 -8.19
CA ALA A 904 2.67 44.37 -9.45
C ALA A 904 1.87 43.26 -10.16
N LEU A 905 1.37 42.31 -9.38
CA LEU A 905 0.56 41.21 -9.86
C LEU A 905 -0.81 41.66 -10.39
N ALA A 906 -1.49 42.56 -9.67
CA ALA A 906 -2.75 43.14 -10.10
C ALA A 906 -2.59 43.92 -11.42
N ALA A 907 -1.50 44.69 -11.55
CA ALA A 907 -1.18 45.44 -12.77
C ALA A 907 -0.92 44.52 -13.96
N HIS A 908 -0.17 43.43 -13.76
CA HIS A 908 0.10 42.44 -14.81
C HIS A 908 -1.18 41.75 -15.29
N LEU A 909 -2.03 41.29 -14.37
CA LEU A 909 -3.30 40.65 -14.68
C LEU A 909 -4.27 41.61 -15.38
N THR A 910 -4.31 42.87 -14.96
CA THR A 910 -5.08 43.93 -15.64
C THR A 910 -4.64 44.08 -17.09
N GLY A 911 -3.33 44.09 -17.36
CA GLY A 911 -2.78 44.15 -18.72
C GLY A 911 -3.14 42.95 -19.60
N LYS A 912 -3.33 41.76 -19.01
CA LYS A 912 -3.76 40.54 -19.73
C LYS A 912 -5.27 40.47 -19.97
N LEU A 913 -6.07 41.10 -19.12
CA LEU A 913 -7.54 41.11 -19.21
C LEU A 913 -8.07 42.24 -20.11
N LEU A 914 -7.27 43.27 -20.37
CA LEU A 914 -7.64 44.34 -21.30
C LEU A 914 -7.57 43.86 -22.77
N PRO A 915 -8.53 44.21 -23.64
CA PRO A 915 -8.44 43.91 -25.06
C PRO A 915 -7.19 44.59 -25.65
N GLN A 916 -6.28 43.82 -26.23
CA GLN A 916 -5.17 44.40 -26.99
C GLN A 916 -5.71 44.99 -28.30
N GLU A 917 -5.77 46.31 -28.40
CA GLU A 917 -5.98 46.97 -29.68
C GLU A 917 -4.71 46.77 -30.55
N ASP A 918 -4.87 46.09 -31.68
CA ASP A 918 -3.89 46.06 -32.77
C ASP A 918 -3.58 47.51 -33.23
N SER A 919 -2.58 48.13 -32.60
CA SER A 919 -2.03 49.41 -33.04
C SER A 919 -0.62 49.18 -33.57
N GLY A 920 -0.55 48.88 -34.87
CA GLY A 920 0.68 48.99 -35.64
C GLY A 920 1.15 50.44 -35.68
N ALA A 921 2.15 50.77 -34.87
CA ALA A 921 3.06 51.90 -35.10
C ALA A 921 4.31 51.76 -34.20
N ASP A 922 5.44 51.51 -34.85
CA ASP A 922 6.79 51.67 -34.30
C ASP A 922 7.00 53.14 -33.84
N PRO A 923 7.66 53.38 -32.69
CA PRO A 923 8.81 54.26 -32.77
C PRO A 923 10.00 53.83 -31.90
N ALA A 924 11.15 53.81 -32.56
CA ALA A 924 12.48 53.90 -31.98
C ALA A 924 12.74 55.20 -31.17
N ALA A 925 13.65 55.05 -30.21
CA ALA A 925 14.57 56.04 -29.62
C ALA A 925 14.00 57.14 -28.69
N THR A 926 14.16 56.96 -27.37
CA THR A 926 14.73 58.00 -26.48
C THR A 926 15.40 57.37 -25.25
N ASN A 927 16.71 57.58 -25.08
CA ASN A 927 17.48 57.25 -23.87
C ASN A 927 17.12 58.19 -22.71
N GLY A 928 17.19 57.68 -21.47
CA GLY A 928 17.22 58.48 -20.25
C GLY A 928 17.39 57.63 -18.98
N GLU A 929 18.65 57.51 -18.53
CA GLU A 929 19.15 57.04 -17.22
C GLU A 929 18.13 56.87 -16.08
N LEU A 930 18.10 55.68 -15.44
CA LEU A 930 17.68 55.50 -14.03
C LEU A 930 18.31 54.21 -13.42
N ALA A 931 19.27 54.44 -12.52
CA ALA A 931 19.66 53.66 -11.33
C ALA A 931 20.22 52.21 -11.44
N GLU A 932 21.48 52.08 -11.86
CA GLU A 932 22.41 51.06 -11.31
C GLU A 932 22.65 51.38 -9.81
N SER A 933 21.96 50.69 -8.89
CA SER A 933 22.25 50.79 -7.44
C SER A 933 21.57 49.69 -6.59
N ALA A 934 20.46 49.09 -7.05
CA ALA A 934 19.72 48.13 -6.23
C ALA A 934 20.28 46.68 -6.25
N ASP A 935 20.88 46.24 -7.37
CA ASP A 935 21.35 44.84 -7.51
C ASP A 935 22.64 44.53 -6.75
N SER A 936 23.42 45.55 -6.36
CA SER A 936 24.66 45.35 -5.62
C SER A 936 24.44 45.09 -4.12
N VAL A 937 23.31 45.53 -3.56
CA VAL A 937 23.02 45.41 -2.11
C VAL A 937 22.32 44.09 -1.79
N LEU A 938 21.55 43.55 -2.74
CA LEU A 938 20.89 42.26 -2.58
C LEU A 938 21.88 41.09 -2.64
N ASN A 939 22.90 41.14 -3.50
CA ASN A 939 23.93 40.10 -3.55
C ASN A 939 24.81 40.05 -2.29
N GLU A 940 25.11 41.19 -1.64
CA GLU A 940 25.87 41.20 -0.37
C GLU A 940 25.05 40.70 0.84
N LEU A 941 23.72 40.75 0.77
CA LEU A 941 22.84 40.22 1.82
C LEU A 941 22.69 38.69 1.76
N PHE A 942 22.78 38.08 0.57
CA PHE A 942 22.70 36.63 0.39
C PHE A 942 23.99 35.90 0.82
N ASP A 943 25.19 36.46 0.55
CA ASP A 943 26.46 35.86 0.99
C ASP A 943 26.67 35.87 2.53
N SER A 944 25.97 36.78 3.24
CA SER A 944 26.09 36.94 4.70
C SER A 944 25.23 35.96 5.50
N VAL A 945 24.20 35.36 4.88
CA VAL A 945 23.30 34.40 5.54
C VAL A 945 23.78 32.95 5.36
N GLU A 946 24.57 32.64 4.33
CA GLU A 946 25.15 31.30 4.10
C GLU A 946 26.45 31.02 4.86
N SER A 947 27.03 32.00 5.56
CA SER A 947 28.36 31.88 6.17
C SER A 947 28.39 31.88 7.72
N ALA A 948 27.31 31.47 8.39
CA ALA A 948 27.32 31.20 9.84
C ALA A 948 27.47 29.68 10.14
N PRO A 949 28.57 29.24 10.80
CA PRO A 949 28.77 27.82 11.11
C PRO A 949 27.90 27.36 12.28
N ALA A 950 27.46 26.11 12.20
CA ALA A 950 26.77 25.37 13.24
C ALA A 950 27.49 25.42 14.61
N GLY A 951 26.72 25.62 15.69
CA GLY A 951 27.21 25.38 17.05
C GLY A 951 26.22 25.71 18.17
N TRP A 952 25.85 24.65 18.92
CA TRP A 952 25.54 24.62 20.37
C TRP A 952 24.26 25.30 20.87
N ASP A 953 23.66 24.96 22.01
CA ASP A 953 23.62 23.81 22.94
C ASP A 953 22.41 24.14 23.85
N GLY A 954 21.86 23.13 24.54
CA GLY A 954 20.56 23.20 25.22
C GLY A 954 20.35 24.31 26.27
N ILE A 955 19.06 24.54 26.54
CA ILE A 955 18.39 24.55 27.85
C ILE A 955 16.98 23.97 27.64
#